data_AF-A0A970W5J0-F1
#
_entry.id   AF-A0A970W5J0-F1
#
_cell.length_a   1.000
_cell.length_b   1.000
_cell.length_c   1.000
_cell.angle_alpha   90.00
_cell.angle_beta   90.00
_cell.angle_gamma   90.00
#
_symmetry.space_group_name_H-M   'P 1'
#
loop_
_entity.id
_entity.type
_entity.pdbx_description
1 polymer ?
#
loop_
_entity_poly.entity_id
_entity_poly.type
_entity_poly.pdbx_seq_one_letter_code
_entity_poly.pdbx_strand_id
1 'polypeptide(L)'
;ADFFDHFIPEMGPWNPGGNFCPHCIRDKSPEGINRYFWQWDWREPDRLTCPYCGTVFPNADYPEDGALELPRLGLRYTFHITRAEHETADWRLGERAERFVGQPIHMSFSGNIRAMKLIWALSLPEKLGLAYALTGEAAYAQVVERILLRLAAVYGRYPLQSYFQDVVDADPGYAVDNADTLPTVFKRNACIGVYDGRYGYGHEKTTTRVTRVATGLWGSSRISNELSTNGMTFLSLLQGYDLVKPTIAPETRRRIEQDFLLEHYLDVRAYTLITNKAGPARTSRVAFGLVYDDEAEIDAGLEGWTKLLESQYHPDGSMKETPIYGHKPIREELWKVPELLRGRRDLYGEGLYRAAMLGHREITTPLGTQPTLDDSFLGWSTSRLLADIAAARCGIAITSLEPGPTTFALFNTDLTEPVPAPNVAVNRYFEGRHLACLGYGEGRERAQLYLMGEDGLHGHRHACPLNLQLYAGGLEVWPDLGYICDHPGNKWVKATASHQTVVVDEADAKPAGPSALLGFRGEGPDRYAAMEAPLVGGGVLRRRVWLLLKPDGLPVVVDIMEAEGGRAHDYQMRVAAPAGSLQVGGLAWRPRAALYQGSSEYPLLGFQTGGAVEGGWSATWDQGEQQVRATVLTPCAELIRYRSPGWRSQFEITAQPDKYFDTLALRGSGPRSRFVVVHEVYRGEPYLQEATWTGLVRLVGRDGKVLDARA
;
A
#
# COMPACT_ATOMS: atom_id res chain seq x y z
N ALA A 1 27.05 -35.06 -10.52
CA ALA A 1 26.00 -34.04 -10.68
C ALA A 1 26.05 -33.14 -9.46
N ASP A 2 26.02 -31.84 -9.72
CA ASP A 2 26.10 -30.78 -8.73
C ASP A 2 24.85 -30.77 -7.82
N PHE A 3 24.96 -30.22 -6.60
CA PHE A 3 23.77 -29.99 -5.75
C PHE A 3 22.72 -29.14 -6.49
N PHE A 4 23.15 -28.06 -7.15
CA PHE A 4 22.23 -27.17 -7.85
C PHE A 4 21.63 -27.78 -9.12
N ASP A 5 22.29 -28.77 -9.74
CA ASP A 5 21.75 -29.49 -10.90
C ASP A 5 20.38 -30.12 -10.61
N HIS A 6 20.19 -30.59 -9.38
CA HIS A 6 18.92 -31.18 -8.95
C HIS A 6 18.04 -30.21 -8.15
N PHE A 7 18.67 -29.25 -7.43
CA PHE A 7 17.94 -28.34 -6.57
C PHE A 7 17.22 -27.24 -7.34
N ILE A 8 17.88 -26.64 -8.33
CA ILE A 8 17.25 -25.67 -9.23
C ILE A 8 16.48 -26.46 -10.30
N PRO A 9 15.14 -26.39 -10.32
CA PRO A 9 14.32 -27.31 -11.11
C PRO A 9 14.49 -27.10 -12.62
N GLU A 10 14.28 -28.15 -13.42
CA GLU A 10 14.25 -28.03 -14.88
C GLU A 10 13.00 -27.29 -15.39
N MET A 11 11.89 -27.38 -14.65
CA MET A 11 10.65 -26.67 -14.93
C MET A 11 10.57 -25.36 -14.14
N GLY A 12 9.96 -24.35 -14.73
CA GLY A 12 9.69 -23.08 -14.05
C GLY A 12 8.78 -23.22 -12.82
N PRO A 13 8.64 -22.12 -12.05
CA PRO A 13 7.78 -22.09 -10.87
C PRO A 13 6.30 -22.25 -11.25
N TRP A 14 5.42 -22.36 -10.27
CA TRP A 14 3.99 -22.07 -10.46
C TRP A 14 3.69 -20.64 -10.04
N ASN A 15 2.66 -20.03 -10.60
CA ASN A 15 2.29 -18.66 -10.31
C ASN A 15 2.14 -18.38 -8.79
N PRO A 16 2.73 -17.30 -8.25
CA PRO A 16 2.59 -16.88 -6.84
C PRO A 16 1.22 -16.26 -6.48
N GLY A 17 0.46 -15.80 -7.47
CA GLY A 17 -0.79 -15.08 -7.29
C GLY A 17 -1.90 -16.05 -6.90
N GLY A 18 -2.49 -15.80 -5.74
CA GLY A 18 -3.63 -16.56 -5.27
C GLY A 18 -3.29 -17.87 -4.57
N ASN A 19 -2.37 -17.83 -3.62
CA ASN A 19 -2.05 -18.98 -2.78
C ASN A 19 -3.00 -19.09 -1.57
N PHE A 20 -3.33 -20.31 -1.13
CA PHE A 20 -4.13 -20.56 0.07
C PHE A 20 -3.88 -21.97 0.61
N CYS A 21 -4.24 -22.22 1.87
CA CYS A 21 -4.24 -23.57 2.43
C CYS A 21 -5.62 -24.22 2.28
N PRO A 22 -5.80 -25.29 1.48
CA PRO A 22 -7.12 -25.89 1.29
C PRO A 22 -7.67 -26.58 2.55
N HIS A 23 -6.84 -26.83 3.56
CA HIS A 23 -7.29 -27.40 4.83
C HIS A 23 -8.02 -26.40 5.73
N CYS A 24 -7.56 -25.14 5.75
CA CYS A 24 -8.09 -24.12 6.67
C CYS A 24 -8.45 -22.81 5.97
N ILE A 25 -8.68 -22.84 4.66
CA ILE A 25 -9.17 -21.67 3.90
C ILE A 25 -10.50 -21.20 4.50
N ARG A 26 -10.67 -19.87 4.64
CA ARG A 26 -11.83 -19.19 5.26
C ARG A 26 -12.03 -19.43 6.76
N ASP A 27 -11.32 -20.37 7.37
CA ASP A 27 -11.20 -20.52 8.82
C ASP A 27 -9.99 -19.75 9.35
N LYS A 28 -8.78 -20.10 8.89
CA LYS A 28 -7.51 -19.48 9.32
C LYS A 28 -6.69 -18.90 8.16
N SER A 29 -6.68 -19.57 7.01
CA SER A 29 -5.99 -19.09 5.82
C SER A 29 -6.92 -18.14 5.07
N PRO A 30 -6.49 -16.92 4.73
CA PRO A 30 -7.18 -16.09 3.76
C PRO A 30 -7.31 -16.80 2.41
N GLU A 31 -8.36 -16.42 1.67
CA GLU A 31 -8.50 -16.72 0.25
C GLU A 31 -7.58 -15.79 -0.55
N GLY A 32 -6.84 -16.32 -1.53
CA GLY A 32 -6.09 -15.51 -2.50
C GLY A 32 -4.88 -14.74 -1.96
N ILE A 33 -3.91 -15.38 -1.31
CA ILE A 33 -2.68 -14.74 -0.82
C ILE A 33 -1.73 -14.43 -2.00
N ASN A 34 -1.37 -13.16 -2.19
CA ASN A 34 -0.49 -12.70 -3.28
C ASN A 34 1.02 -12.97 -3.03
N ARG A 35 1.38 -14.14 -2.50
CA ARG A 35 2.76 -14.62 -2.32
C ARG A 35 2.77 -16.08 -1.88
N TYR A 36 3.90 -16.76 -2.05
CA TYR A 36 4.18 -17.99 -1.32
C TYR A 36 4.31 -17.68 0.18
N PHE A 37 3.51 -18.34 1.01
CA PHE A 37 3.39 -18.06 2.45
C PHE A 37 3.78 -19.27 3.32
N TRP A 38 4.26 -20.34 2.70
CA TRP A 38 4.59 -21.60 3.35
C TRP A 38 5.77 -21.48 4.31
N GLN A 39 5.71 -22.19 5.43
CA GLN A 39 6.92 -22.55 6.17
C GLN A 39 7.63 -23.67 5.40
N TRP A 40 8.90 -23.44 5.06
CA TRP A 40 9.70 -24.31 4.21
C TRP A 40 11.18 -24.24 4.60
N ASP A 41 11.89 -25.36 4.57
CA ASP A 41 13.34 -25.46 4.81
C ASP A 41 14.00 -26.10 3.58
N TRP A 42 15.09 -25.50 3.10
CA TRP A 42 15.88 -26.01 1.99
C TRP A 42 16.49 -27.40 2.25
N ARG A 43 16.61 -27.80 3.53
CA ARG A 43 17.07 -29.13 3.95
C ARG A 43 16.01 -30.21 3.80
N GLU A 44 14.74 -29.83 3.81
CA GLU A 44 13.58 -30.70 3.55
C GLU A 44 12.75 -30.12 2.39
N PRO A 45 13.36 -29.98 1.20
CA PRO A 45 12.89 -29.02 0.22
C PRO A 45 11.60 -29.44 -0.49
N ASP A 46 11.13 -30.67 -0.26
CA ASP A 46 9.92 -31.23 -0.86
C ASP A 46 8.70 -31.18 0.08
N ARG A 47 8.77 -30.39 1.17
CA ARG A 47 7.70 -30.25 2.17
C ARG A 47 7.30 -28.79 2.36
N LEU A 48 6.00 -28.50 2.24
CA LEU A 48 5.41 -27.19 2.56
C LEU A 48 4.56 -27.32 3.81
N THR A 49 4.72 -26.43 4.79
CA THR A 49 3.90 -26.43 6.00
C THR A 49 3.07 -25.15 6.08
N CYS A 50 1.76 -25.29 6.29
CA CYS A 50 0.87 -24.16 6.48
C CYS A 50 1.17 -23.45 7.81
N PRO A 51 1.52 -22.15 7.83
CA PRO A 51 1.78 -21.42 9.07
C PRO A 51 0.54 -21.23 9.95
N TYR A 52 -0.67 -21.39 9.38
CA TYR A 52 -1.94 -21.15 10.09
C TYR A 52 -2.46 -22.37 10.84
N CYS A 53 -2.32 -23.56 10.27
CA CYS A 53 -2.89 -24.80 10.82
C CYS A 53 -1.87 -25.93 11.01
N GLY A 54 -0.64 -25.79 10.50
CA GLY A 54 0.40 -26.82 10.61
C GLY A 54 0.26 -27.98 9.63
N THR A 55 -0.76 -28.02 8.76
CA THR A 55 -0.89 -29.06 7.74
C THR A 55 0.31 -29.05 6.80
N VAL A 56 0.86 -30.23 6.54
CA VAL A 56 2.00 -30.44 5.64
C VAL A 56 1.52 -30.92 4.28
N PHE A 57 2.11 -30.39 3.22
CA PHE A 57 1.90 -30.77 1.83
C PHE A 57 3.22 -31.24 1.17
N PRO A 58 3.19 -32.18 0.20
CA PRO A 58 2.01 -32.85 -0.37
C PRO A 58 1.22 -33.68 0.65
N ASN A 59 -0.10 -33.77 0.47
CA ASN A 59 -1.02 -34.44 1.40
C ASN A 59 -2.03 -35.27 0.60
N ALA A 60 -2.29 -36.51 1.03
CA ALA A 60 -3.21 -37.40 0.33
C ALA A 60 -4.66 -36.90 0.31
N ASP A 61 -5.08 -36.12 1.32
CA ASP A 61 -6.42 -35.53 1.39
C ASP A 61 -6.60 -34.35 0.42
N TYR A 62 -5.49 -33.80 -0.08
CA TYR A 62 -5.46 -32.66 -0.99
C TYR A 62 -4.58 -32.98 -2.22
N PRO A 63 -4.98 -33.96 -3.06
CA PRO A 63 -4.18 -34.40 -4.20
C PRO A 63 -4.12 -33.33 -5.29
N GLU A 64 -3.03 -33.31 -6.08
CA GLU A 64 -2.99 -32.55 -7.33
C GLU A 64 -3.59 -33.37 -8.47
N ASP A 65 -4.91 -33.34 -8.59
CA ASP A 65 -5.74 -34.10 -9.53
C ASP A 65 -6.10 -33.33 -10.81
N GLY A 66 -5.79 -32.03 -10.87
CA GLY A 66 -5.83 -31.20 -12.07
C GLY A 66 -4.50 -31.14 -12.81
N ALA A 67 -4.54 -30.86 -14.11
CA ALA A 67 -3.35 -30.68 -14.94
C ALA A 67 -3.52 -29.58 -16.00
N LEU A 68 -2.45 -28.81 -16.21
CA LEU A 68 -2.31 -27.80 -17.26
C LEU A 68 -1.21 -28.25 -18.23
N GLU A 69 -1.61 -28.51 -19.48
CA GLU A 69 -0.72 -28.99 -20.54
C GLU A 69 -0.19 -27.83 -21.39
N LEU A 70 1.12 -27.77 -21.57
CA LEU A 70 1.84 -26.83 -22.43
C LEU A 70 2.55 -27.61 -23.55
N PRO A 71 1.83 -28.09 -24.57
CA PRO A 71 2.37 -29.00 -25.56
C PRO A 71 3.48 -28.42 -26.45
N ARG A 72 3.54 -27.09 -26.67
CA ARG A 72 4.62 -26.48 -27.45
C ARG A 72 5.93 -26.45 -26.66
N LEU A 73 5.83 -26.28 -25.35
CA LEU A 73 6.97 -26.33 -24.44
C LEU A 73 7.29 -27.75 -23.94
N GLY A 74 6.39 -28.72 -24.16
CA GLY A 74 6.52 -30.07 -23.63
C GLY A 74 6.44 -30.14 -22.11
N LEU A 75 5.68 -29.22 -21.48
CA LEU A 75 5.57 -29.11 -20.02
C LEU A 75 4.17 -29.47 -19.54
N ARG A 76 4.09 -30.01 -18.32
CA ARG A 76 2.84 -30.31 -17.62
C ARG A 76 2.92 -29.83 -16.18
N TYR A 77 1.99 -28.97 -15.78
CA TYR A 77 1.84 -28.52 -14.39
C TYR A 77 0.62 -29.19 -13.75
N THR A 78 0.73 -29.61 -12.49
CA THR A 78 -0.37 -30.22 -11.73
C THR A 78 -0.82 -29.30 -10.61
N PHE A 79 -2.11 -29.36 -10.27
CA PHE A 79 -2.72 -28.53 -9.24
C PHE A 79 -3.90 -29.26 -8.59
N HIS A 80 -4.26 -28.83 -7.39
CA HIS A 80 -5.38 -29.33 -6.62
C HIS A 80 -6.70 -28.70 -7.08
N ILE A 81 -7.69 -29.55 -7.37
CA ILE A 81 -9.08 -29.15 -7.60
C ILE A 81 -9.85 -29.35 -6.29
N THR A 82 -10.57 -28.31 -5.84
CA THR A 82 -11.29 -28.38 -4.58
C THR A 82 -12.53 -29.28 -4.69
N ARG A 83 -13.02 -29.79 -3.55
CA ARG A 83 -14.28 -30.54 -3.51
C ARG A 83 -15.45 -29.73 -4.09
N ALA A 84 -15.53 -28.43 -3.78
CA ALA A 84 -16.60 -27.57 -4.27
C ALA A 84 -16.60 -27.42 -5.79
N GLU A 85 -15.43 -27.48 -6.41
CA GLU A 85 -15.27 -27.49 -7.87
C GLU A 85 -15.67 -28.83 -8.48
N HIS A 86 -15.31 -29.96 -7.86
CA HIS A 86 -15.74 -31.29 -8.30
C HIS A 86 -17.27 -31.47 -8.29
N GLU A 87 -17.98 -30.71 -7.47
CA GLU A 87 -19.45 -30.72 -7.41
C GLU A 87 -20.12 -29.92 -8.56
N THR A 88 -19.34 -29.23 -9.41
CA THR A 88 -19.84 -28.52 -10.59
C THR A 88 -19.92 -29.41 -11.83
N ALA A 89 -20.73 -29.00 -12.81
CA ALA A 89 -20.85 -29.71 -14.09
C ALA A 89 -19.55 -29.67 -14.91
N ASP A 90 -18.83 -28.55 -14.87
CA ASP A 90 -17.50 -28.39 -15.46
C ASP A 90 -16.68 -27.39 -14.64
N TRP A 91 -15.81 -27.91 -13.79
CA TRP A 91 -14.97 -27.09 -12.90
C TRP A 91 -14.10 -26.10 -13.67
N ARG A 92 -13.77 -26.38 -14.93
CA ARG A 92 -12.94 -25.50 -15.77
C ARG A 92 -13.63 -24.17 -16.07
N LEU A 93 -14.95 -24.05 -15.88
CA LEU A 93 -15.62 -22.75 -15.95
C LEU A 93 -15.18 -21.82 -14.81
N GLY A 94 -14.61 -22.36 -13.74
CA GLY A 94 -14.07 -21.63 -12.60
C GLY A 94 -15.14 -21.04 -11.70
N GLU A 95 -16.40 -21.50 -11.78
CA GLU A 95 -17.54 -20.90 -11.06
C GLU A 95 -17.41 -21.03 -9.53
N ARG A 96 -16.90 -22.19 -9.08
CA ARG A 96 -16.67 -22.52 -7.66
C ARG A 96 -15.19 -22.51 -7.27
N ALA A 97 -14.30 -22.08 -8.18
CA ALA A 97 -12.89 -21.89 -7.86
C ALA A 97 -12.72 -20.79 -6.81
N GLU A 98 -11.70 -20.94 -5.96
CA GLU A 98 -11.27 -19.87 -5.06
C GLU A 98 -10.75 -18.68 -5.87
N ARG A 99 -10.70 -17.50 -5.23
CA ARG A 99 -10.47 -16.22 -5.92
C ARG A 99 -9.24 -15.48 -5.42
N PHE A 100 -8.55 -14.85 -6.37
CA PHE A 100 -7.60 -13.78 -6.08
C PHE A 100 -7.94 -12.57 -6.93
N VAL A 101 -8.31 -11.45 -6.30
CA VAL A 101 -8.76 -10.23 -6.98
C VAL A 101 -9.90 -10.54 -7.99
N GLY A 102 -10.84 -11.41 -7.58
CA GLY A 102 -11.96 -11.86 -8.40
C GLY A 102 -11.62 -12.89 -9.49
N GLN A 103 -10.33 -13.21 -9.70
CA GLN A 103 -9.90 -14.20 -10.69
C GLN A 103 -9.89 -15.61 -10.10
N PRO A 104 -10.34 -16.64 -10.86
CA PRO A 104 -10.26 -18.02 -10.39
C PRO A 104 -8.80 -18.49 -10.28
N ILE A 105 -8.49 -19.24 -9.23
CA ILE A 105 -7.12 -19.69 -8.89
C ILE A 105 -7.11 -21.13 -8.35
N HIS A 106 -6.06 -21.87 -8.67
CA HIS A 106 -5.79 -23.22 -8.14
C HIS A 106 -4.44 -23.32 -7.43
N MET A 107 -4.34 -24.28 -6.51
CA MET A 107 -3.12 -24.53 -5.74
C MET A 107 -2.25 -25.60 -6.38
N SER A 108 -0.99 -25.28 -6.69
CA SER A 108 0.04 -26.27 -7.04
C SER A 108 1.06 -26.38 -5.92
N PHE A 109 1.00 -27.44 -5.11
CA PHE A 109 2.03 -27.78 -4.12
C PHE A 109 3.36 -28.12 -4.78
N SER A 110 3.35 -28.91 -5.86
CA SER A 110 4.57 -29.25 -6.59
C SER A 110 5.20 -28.01 -7.23
N GLY A 111 4.36 -27.12 -7.76
CA GLY A 111 4.75 -25.82 -8.29
C GLY A 111 5.29 -24.86 -7.25
N ASN A 112 4.64 -24.78 -6.08
CA ASN A 112 5.09 -24.00 -4.96
C ASN A 112 6.42 -24.51 -4.39
N ILE A 113 6.64 -25.83 -4.33
CA ILE A 113 7.94 -26.41 -3.96
C ILE A 113 9.04 -25.95 -4.93
N ARG A 114 8.79 -26.00 -6.25
CA ARG A 114 9.73 -25.49 -7.26
C ARG A 114 10.03 -24.01 -7.04
N ALA A 115 8.99 -23.20 -6.79
CA ALA A 115 9.16 -21.78 -6.53
C ALA A 115 9.98 -21.51 -5.25
N MET A 116 9.73 -22.23 -4.15
CA MET A 116 10.51 -22.07 -2.91
C MET A 116 11.99 -22.41 -3.11
N LYS A 117 12.29 -23.49 -3.84
CA LYS A 117 13.67 -23.86 -4.22
C LYS A 117 14.35 -22.75 -5.03
N LEU A 118 13.65 -22.20 -6.03
CA LEU A 118 14.14 -21.10 -6.86
C LEU A 118 14.37 -19.83 -6.04
N ILE A 119 13.40 -19.38 -5.25
CA ILE A 119 13.51 -18.18 -4.40
C ILE A 119 14.71 -18.30 -3.47
N TRP A 120 14.91 -19.46 -2.85
CA TRP A 120 16.06 -19.69 -1.99
C TRP A 120 17.38 -19.55 -2.77
N ALA A 121 17.52 -20.27 -3.90
CA ALA A 121 18.73 -20.23 -4.71
C ALA A 121 19.04 -18.83 -5.26
N LEU A 122 18.02 -18.11 -5.75
CA LEU A 122 18.16 -16.75 -6.29
C LEU A 122 18.55 -15.72 -5.22
N SER A 123 18.29 -16.00 -3.94
CA SER A 123 18.65 -15.11 -2.83
C SER A 123 20.11 -15.19 -2.39
N LEU A 124 20.88 -16.15 -2.92
CA LEU A 124 22.26 -16.42 -2.50
C LEU A 124 23.32 -15.60 -3.25
N PRO A 125 23.26 -15.40 -4.59
CA PRO A 125 24.35 -14.79 -5.34
C PRO A 125 24.83 -13.43 -4.82
N GLU A 126 23.91 -12.52 -4.48
CA GLU A 126 24.28 -11.21 -3.93
C GLU A 126 25.03 -11.36 -2.58
N LYS A 127 24.50 -12.17 -1.67
CA LYS A 127 25.05 -12.36 -0.32
C LYS A 127 26.43 -13.03 -0.38
N LEU A 128 26.56 -14.07 -1.20
CA LEU A 128 27.80 -14.82 -1.36
C LEU A 128 28.85 -14.03 -2.16
N GLY A 129 28.41 -13.27 -3.18
CA GLY A 129 29.28 -12.34 -3.89
C GLY A 129 29.83 -11.26 -2.96
N LEU A 130 29.00 -10.70 -2.08
CA LEU A 130 29.44 -9.75 -1.05
C LEU A 130 30.40 -10.40 -0.04
N ALA A 131 30.09 -11.62 0.42
CA ALA A 131 30.98 -12.35 1.31
C ALA A 131 32.35 -12.60 0.66
N TYR A 132 32.38 -12.99 -0.62
CA TYR A 132 33.62 -13.10 -1.39
C TYR A 132 34.37 -11.76 -1.46
N ALA A 133 33.68 -10.67 -1.80
CA ALA A 133 34.31 -9.35 -1.91
C ALA A 133 34.95 -8.88 -0.59
N LEU A 134 34.34 -9.24 0.55
CA LEU A 134 34.83 -8.88 1.88
C LEU A 134 35.95 -9.78 2.40
N THR A 135 35.95 -11.06 2.05
CA THR A 135 36.83 -12.09 2.66
C THR A 135 37.92 -12.60 1.72
N GLY A 136 37.71 -12.53 0.41
CA GLY A 136 38.52 -13.19 -0.61
C GLY A 136 38.35 -14.72 -0.68
N GLU A 137 37.42 -15.32 0.08
CA GLU A 137 37.27 -16.78 0.13
C GLU A 137 36.59 -17.34 -1.14
N ALA A 138 37.36 -18.08 -1.93
CA ALA A 138 36.91 -18.64 -3.22
C ALA A 138 35.68 -19.57 -3.11
N ALA A 139 35.45 -20.18 -1.94
CA ALA A 139 34.29 -21.05 -1.72
C ALA A 139 32.96 -20.33 -1.96
N TYR A 140 32.87 -19.04 -1.63
CA TYR A 140 31.67 -18.25 -1.90
C TYR A 140 31.46 -18.01 -3.39
N ALA A 141 32.52 -17.61 -4.11
CA ALA A 141 32.48 -17.38 -5.55
C ALA A 141 32.11 -18.64 -6.34
N GLN A 142 32.62 -19.81 -5.93
CA GLN A 142 32.29 -21.10 -6.56
C GLN A 142 30.81 -21.45 -6.45
N VAL A 143 30.14 -21.10 -5.34
CA VAL A 143 28.69 -21.33 -5.20
C VAL A 143 27.90 -20.41 -6.12
N VAL A 144 28.31 -19.14 -6.24
CA VAL A 144 27.69 -18.19 -7.17
C VAL A 144 27.80 -18.69 -8.62
N GLU A 145 28.98 -19.12 -9.05
CA GLU A 145 29.22 -19.68 -10.38
C GLU A 145 28.29 -20.88 -10.66
N ARG A 146 28.17 -21.82 -9.72
CA ARG A 146 27.32 -23.02 -9.87
C ARG A 146 25.83 -22.68 -10.01
N ILE A 147 25.33 -21.73 -9.23
CA ILE A 147 23.93 -21.27 -9.31
C ILE A 147 23.66 -20.64 -10.67
N LEU A 148 24.50 -19.69 -11.10
CA LEU A 148 24.32 -18.96 -12.35
C LEU A 148 24.47 -19.88 -13.57
N LEU A 149 25.41 -20.83 -13.53
CA LEU A 149 25.59 -21.81 -14.61
C LEU A 149 24.40 -22.76 -14.71
N ARG A 150 23.80 -23.13 -13.58
CA ARG A 150 22.58 -23.93 -13.59
C ARG A 150 21.39 -23.14 -14.14
N LEU A 151 21.24 -21.86 -13.79
CA LEU A 151 20.20 -21.00 -14.35
C LEU A 151 20.35 -20.85 -15.87
N ALA A 152 21.58 -20.66 -16.37
CA ALA A 152 21.91 -20.68 -17.80
C ALA A 152 21.49 -21.96 -18.53
N ALA A 153 21.39 -23.09 -17.83
CA ALA A 153 20.95 -24.34 -18.44
C ALA A 153 19.42 -24.50 -18.53
N VAL A 154 18.64 -23.76 -17.72
CA VAL A 154 17.19 -24.01 -17.56
C VAL A 154 16.29 -22.81 -17.81
N TYR A 155 16.79 -21.59 -17.63
CA TYR A 155 15.98 -20.37 -17.65
C TYR A 155 15.25 -20.19 -18.99
N GLY A 156 15.93 -20.45 -20.11
CA GLY A 156 15.36 -20.38 -21.46
C GLY A 156 14.12 -21.24 -21.71
N ARG A 157 13.77 -22.16 -20.80
CA ARG A 157 12.57 -23.00 -20.89
C ARG A 157 11.44 -22.58 -19.95
N TYR A 158 11.68 -21.61 -19.07
CA TYR A 158 10.70 -21.19 -18.07
C TYR A 158 9.62 -20.33 -18.75
N PRO A 159 8.34 -20.75 -18.72
CA PRO A 159 7.28 -20.02 -19.42
C PRO A 159 6.95 -18.71 -18.71
N LEU A 160 6.41 -17.74 -19.46
CA LEU A 160 5.82 -16.54 -18.87
C LEU A 160 4.53 -16.91 -18.14
N GLN A 161 4.41 -16.46 -16.89
CA GLN A 161 3.23 -16.68 -16.04
C GLN A 161 2.73 -15.37 -15.47
N SER A 162 1.42 -15.25 -15.26
CA SER A 162 0.77 -14.08 -14.65
C SER A 162 0.18 -14.40 -13.28
N TYR A 163 -0.11 -13.38 -12.47
CA TYR A 163 -0.83 -13.49 -11.19
C TYR A 163 -2.14 -14.28 -11.25
N PHE A 164 -2.79 -14.35 -12.41
CA PHE A 164 -4.09 -14.99 -12.58
C PHE A 164 -3.99 -16.33 -13.29
N GLN A 165 -2.82 -16.97 -13.16
CA GLN A 165 -2.55 -18.33 -13.64
C GLN A 165 -2.65 -18.46 -15.17
N ASP A 166 -2.50 -17.35 -15.88
CA ASP A 166 -2.22 -17.41 -17.31
C ASP A 166 -0.78 -17.87 -17.48
N VAL A 167 -0.58 -18.90 -18.30
CA VAL A 167 0.73 -19.41 -18.71
C VAL A 167 0.81 -19.36 -20.22
N VAL A 168 1.94 -18.90 -20.76
CA VAL A 168 2.14 -18.81 -22.21
C VAL A 168 2.89 -20.03 -22.72
N ASP A 169 2.20 -20.85 -23.52
CA ASP A 169 2.73 -22.02 -24.24
C ASP A 169 3.34 -21.57 -25.58
N ALA A 170 4.45 -20.85 -25.51
CA ALA A 170 5.25 -20.40 -26.65
C ALA A 170 6.71 -20.23 -26.23
N ASP A 171 7.60 -19.94 -27.19
CA ASP A 171 8.97 -19.50 -26.88
C ASP A 171 8.93 -18.40 -25.80
N PRO A 172 9.64 -18.54 -24.67
CA PRO A 172 9.51 -17.61 -23.55
C PRO A 172 9.89 -16.17 -23.86
N GLY A 173 10.90 -15.93 -24.69
CA GLY A 173 11.28 -14.58 -25.12
C GLY A 173 10.18 -13.95 -25.96
N TYR A 174 9.65 -14.70 -26.94
CA TYR A 174 8.48 -14.27 -27.71
C TYR A 174 7.27 -13.95 -26.82
N ALA A 175 7.02 -14.78 -25.80
CA ALA A 175 5.91 -14.59 -24.88
C ALA A 175 6.01 -13.26 -24.12
N VAL A 176 7.21 -12.87 -23.70
CA VAL A 176 7.46 -11.61 -22.99
C VAL A 176 7.26 -10.41 -23.91
N ASP A 177 7.84 -10.43 -25.12
CA ASP A 177 7.72 -9.35 -26.09
C ASP A 177 6.27 -9.10 -26.54
N ASN A 178 5.41 -10.11 -26.44
CA ASN A 178 4.05 -10.07 -26.97
C ASN A 178 2.96 -10.22 -25.89
N ALA A 179 3.28 -10.10 -24.60
CA ALA A 179 2.35 -10.42 -23.49
C ALA A 179 1.01 -9.65 -23.55
N ASP A 180 0.99 -8.46 -24.15
CA ASP A 180 -0.22 -7.65 -24.33
C ASP A 180 -1.05 -8.04 -25.57
N THR A 181 -0.49 -8.81 -26.51
CA THR A 181 -1.11 -9.19 -27.80
C THR A 181 -0.62 -10.56 -28.31
N LEU A 182 -0.90 -11.63 -27.58
CA LEU A 182 -0.53 -12.99 -27.94
C LEU A 182 -1.56 -13.66 -28.84
N PRO A 183 -1.16 -14.57 -29.75
CA PRO A 183 -2.10 -15.52 -30.35
C PRO A 183 -2.87 -16.30 -29.27
N THR A 184 -4.20 -16.35 -29.35
CA THR A 184 -5.05 -16.99 -28.32
C THR A 184 -4.66 -18.44 -28.08
N VAL A 185 -4.20 -19.14 -29.12
CA VAL A 185 -3.73 -20.52 -29.06
C VAL A 185 -2.45 -20.72 -28.23
N PHE A 186 -1.75 -19.66 -27.82
CA PHE A 186 -0.57 -19.74 -26.94
C PHE A 186 -0.91 -19.50 -25.48
N LYS A 187 -2.02 -18.82 -25.18
CA LYS A 187 -2.45 -18.67 -23.78
C LYS A 187 -2.98 -20.00 -23.25
N ARG A 188 -2.62 -20.32 -22.00
CA ARG A 188 -3.09 -21.47 -21.23
C ARG A 188 -3.55 -20.98 -19.87
N ASN A 189 -4.63 -21.57 -19.37
CA ASN A 189 -5.16 -21.32 -18.04
C ASN A 189 -5.95 -22.58 -17.65
N ALA A 190 -5.91 -22.95 -16.37
CA ALA A 190 -6.70 -24.07 -15.84
C ALA A 190 -8.21 -23.82 -15.98
N CYS A 191 -8.64 -22.56 -15.82
CA CYS A 191 -10.02 -22.15 -16.01
C CYS A 191 -10.27 -21.68 -17.44
N ILE A 192 -11.01 -22.44 -18.23
CA ILE A 192 -11.42 -22.03 -19.59
C ILE A 192 -12.42 -20.86 -19.59
N GLY A 193 -13.11 -20.61 -18.47
CA GLY A 193 -13.99 -19.45 -18.33
C GLY A 193 -13.27 -18.10 -18.50
N VAL A 194 -11.94 -18.05 -18.34
CA VAL A 194 -11.18 -16.83 -18.60
C VAL A 194 -11.14 -16.44 -20.09
N TYR A 195 -11.38 -17.36 -21.02
CA TYR A 195 -11.30 -17.06 -22.45
C TYR A 195 -12.53 -16.33 -22.99
N ASP A 196 -13.67 -16.39 -22.29
CA ASP A 196 -14.87 -15.65 -22.67
C ASP A 196 -14.94 -14.25 -22.05
N GLY A 197 -13.97 -13.91 -21.19
CA GLY A 197 -13.82 -12.57 -20.64
C GLY A 197 -14.68 -12.25 -19.43
N ARG A 198 -15.49 -13.18 -18.92
CA ARG A 198 -16.42 -12.93 -17.79
C ARG A 198 -15.73 -12.48 -16.49
N TYR A 199 -14.44 -12.75 -16.34
CA TYR A 199 -13.68 -12.42 -15.14
C TYR A 199 -12.94 -11.06 -15.24
N GLY A 200 -12.86 -10.42 -16.42
CA GLY A 200 -12.25 -9.10 -16.59
C GLY A 200 -10.71 -9.09 -16.56
N TYR A 201 -10.09 -8.00 -16.09
CA TYR A 201 -8.63 -7.85 -16.00
C TYR A 201 -7.87 -8.12 -17.30
N GLY A 202 -8.39 -7.73 -18.46
CA GLY A 202 -7.78 -7.97 -19.76
C GLY A 202 -8.18 -9.30 -20.39
N HIS A 203 -8.81 -10.22 -19.65
CA HIS A 203 -9.42 -11.41 -20.24
C HIS A 203 -10.56 -11.07 -21.19
N GLU A 204 -11.28 -9.98 -20.94
CA GLU A 204 -12.33 -9.43 -21.81
C GLU A 204 -11.82 -8.98 -23.19
N LYS A 205 -10.49 -8.86 -23.36
CA LYS A 205 -9.85 -8.57 -24.64
C LYS A 205 -9.56 -9.82 -25.47
N THR A 206 -9.92 -11.00 -24.98
CA THR A 206 -9.72 -12.26 -25.68
C THR A 206 -10.65 -12.36 -26.89
N THR A 207 -10.07 -12.68 -28.03
CA THR A 207 -10.77 -13.01 -29.28
C THR A 207 -10.37 -14.41 -29.72
N THR A 208 -10.96 -14.89 -30.81
CA THR A 208 -10.57 -16.18 -31.42
C THR A 208 -9.15 -16.20 -31.98
N ARG A 209 -8.50 -15.04 -32.14
CA ARG A 209 -7.16 -14.93 -32.75
C ARG A 209 -6.12 -14.35 -31.81
N VAL A 210 -6.49 -13.33 -31.04
CA VAL A 210 -5.57 -12.58 -30.15
C VAL A 210 -6.15 -12.54 -28.74
N THR A 211 -5.27 -12.67 -27.75
CA THR A 211 -5.55 -12.54 -26.34
C THR A 211 -4.45 -11.73 -25.66
N ARG A 212 -4.76 -11.21 -24.48
CA ARG A 212 -3.83 -10.58 -23.57
C ARG A 212 -3.64 -11.48 -22.36
N VAL A 213 -2.39 -11.62 -21.89
CA VAL A 213 -2.13 -12.10 -20.52
C VAL A 213 -2.79 -11.12 -19.59
N ALA A 214 -3.68 -11.53 -18.66
CA ALA A 214 -4.57 -10.58 -17.98
C ALA A 214 -3.87 -9.31 -17.46
N THR A 215 -2.82 -9.51 -16.67
CA THR A 215 -2.07 -8.41 -16.06
C THR A 215 -1.10 -7.71 -17.02
N GLY A 216 -0.98 -8.16 -18.27
CA GLY A 216 0.16 -7.87 -19.14
C GLY A 216 1.47 -8.21 -18.41
N LEU A 217 2.54 -7.50 -18.75
CA LEU A 217 3.82 -7.65 -18.06
C LEU A 217 3.80 -7.16 -16.61
N TRP A 218 2.88 -6.27 -16.22
CA TRP A 218 2.85 -5.69 -14.85
C TRP A 218 2.79 -6.75 -13.73
N GLY A 219 2.02 -7.82 -13.94
CA GLY A 219 1.84 -8.91 -12.98
C GLY A 219 2.35 -10.25 -13.50
N SER A 220 3.33 -10.24 -14.41
CA SER A 220 3.87 -11.46 -15.01
C SER A 220 5.37 -11.60 -14.77
N SER A 221 5.88 -12.83 -14.78
CA SER A 221 7.32 -13.13 -14.76
C SER A 221 7.55 -14.60 -15.18
N ARG A 222 8.79 -14.92 -15.53
CA ARG A 222 9.23 -16.30 -15.82
C ARG A 222 9.85 -17.00 -14.60
N ILE A 223 10.35 -16.24 -13.63
CA ILE A 223 11.10 -16.77 -12.48
C ILE A 223 10.77 -16.11 -11.14
N SER A 224 10.28 -14.87 -11.18
CA SER A 224 9.89 -14.11 -9.99
C SER A 224 8.37 -14.01 -9.90
N ASN A 225 7.85 -13.15 -9.01
CA ASN A 225 6.41 -13.04 -8.85
C ASN A 225 5.74 -12.15 -9.88
N GLU A 226 6.45 -11.11 -10.25
CA GLU A 226 5.99 -9.97 -11.03
C GLU A 226 7.22 -9.21 -11.49
N LEU A 227 7.04 -8.21 -12.34
CA LEU A 227 8.19 -7.54 -12.95
C LEU A 227 9.03 -6.67 -12.01
N SER A 228 8.45 -6.07 -10.96
CA SER A 228 9.26 -5.36 -9.95
C SER A 228 10.22 -6.34 -9.29
N THR A 229 9.68 -7.44 -8.73
CA THR A 229 10.52 -8.50 -8.12
C THR A 229 11.47 -9.12 -9.14
N ASN A 230 11.10 -9.22 -10.42
CA ASN A 230 11.99 -9.72 -11.46
C ASN A 230 13.20 -8.81 -11.67
N GLY A 231 12.99 -7.50 -11.71
CA GLY A 231 14.08 -6.52 -11.78
C GLY A 231 14.94 -6.51 -10.51
N MET A 232 14.35 -6.68 -9.33
CA MET A 232 15.10 -6.82 -8.07
C MET A 232 16.00 -8.05 -8.12
N THR A 233 15.43 -9.20 -8.52
CA THR A 233 16.18 -10.45 -8.69
C THR A 233 17.31 -10.26 -9.70
N PHE A 234 17.05 -9.62 -10.85
CA PHE A 234 18.08 -9.34 -11.85
C PHE A 234 19.24 -8.52 -11.25
N LEU A 235 18.94 -7.43 -10.53
CA LEU A 235 19.95 -6.58 -9.91
C LEU A 235 20.80 -7.34 -8.88
N SER A 236 20.17 -8.13 -8.01
CA SER A 236 20.88 -8.97 -7.03
C SER A 236 21.78 -10.01 -7.71
N LEU A 237 21.32 -10.65 -8.79
CA LEU A 237 22.10 -11.63 -9.53
C LEU A 237 23.25 -10.99 -10.31
N LEU A 238 23.01 -9.85 -10.96
CA LEU A 238 24.02 -9.10 -11.69
C LEU A 238 25.12 -8.61 -10.74
N GLN A 239 24.76 -8.07 -9.58
CA GLN A 239 25.71 -7.66 -8.55
C GLN A 239 26.52 -8.85 -8.02
N GLY A 240 25.85 -9.96 -7.71
CA GLY A 240 26.51 -11.19 -7.28
C GLY A 240 27.51 -11.70 -8.32
N TYR A 241 27.13 -11.69 -9.60
CA TYR A 241 27.99 -12.03 -10.73
C TYR A 241 29.18 -11.08 -10.85
N ASP A 242 28.95 -9.77 -10.85
CA ASP A 242 30.01 -8.76 -11.04
C ASP A 242 31.11 -8.88 -9.99
N LEU A 243 30.75 -9.08 -8.72
CA LEU A 243 31.70 -9.24 -7.62
C LEU A 243 32.60 -10.48 -7.75
N VAL A 244 32.11 -11.56 -8.36
CA VAL A 244 32.86 -12.82 -8.51
C VAL A 244 33.39 -13.03 -9.92
N LYS A 245 32.97 -12.21 -10.90
CA LYS A 245 33.29 -12.36 -12.32
C LYS A 245 34.78 -12.65 -12.54
N PRO A 246 35.75 -11.97 -11.90
CA PRO A 246 37.17 -12.25 -12.10
C PRO A 246 37.62 -13.69 -11.82
N THR A 247 36.90 -14.44 -10.98
CA THR A 247 37.26 -15.83 -10.62
C THR A 247 36.70 -16.88 -11.57
N ILE A 248 35.70 -16.53 -12.38
CA ILE A 248 35.00 -17.48 -13.27
C ILE A 248 35.79 -17.63 -14.58
N ALA A 249 35.89 -18.83 -15.15
CA ALA A 249 36.57 -19.03 -16.43
C ALA A 249 35.84 -18.31 -17.59
N PRO A 250 36.55 -17.72 -18.58
CA PRO A 250 35.92 -16.96 -19.67
C PRO A 250 34.81 -17.70 -20.45
N GLU A 251 34.98 -19.01 -20.68
CA GLU A 251 33.95 -19.82 -21.36
C GLU A 251 32.69 -19.98 -20.51
N THR A 252 32.85 -20.21 -19.19
CA THR A 252 31.73 -20.26 -18.26
C THR A 252 31.04 -18.90 -18.15
N ARG A 253 31.80 -17.79 -18.13
CA ARG A 253 31.24 -16.43 -18.15
C ARG A 253 30.35 -16.23 -19.38
N ARG A 254 30.82 -16.63 -20.57
CA ARG A 254 30.04 -16.49 -21.80
C ARG A 254 28.68 -17.18 -21.68
N ARG A 255 28.65 -18.41 -21.16
CA ARG A 255 27.39 -19.16 -20.95
C ARG A 255 26.48 -18.46 -19.95
N ILE A 256 27.01 -18.01 -18.82
CA ILE A 256 26.22 -17.27 -17.81
C ILE A 256 25.68 -15.96 -18.39
N GLU A 257 26.51 -15.20 -19.09
CA GLU A 257 26.14 -13.90 -19.64
C GLU A 257 25.12 -14.04 -20.78
N GLN A 258 25.33 -14.97 -21.72
CA GLN A 258 24.49 -15.13 -22.91
C GLN A 258 23.22 -15.94 -22.66
N ASP A 259 23.34 -17.07 -21.98
CA ASP A 259 22.23 -18.03 -21.82
C ASP A 259 21.37 -17.73 -20.58
N PHE A 260 21.76 -16.75 -19.75
CA PHE A 260 20.96 -16.35 -18.59
C PHE A 260 20.88 -14.83 -18.37
N LEU A 261 21.99 -14.15 -18.06
CA LEU A 261 21.91 -12.75 -17.60
C LEU A 261 21.33 -11.82 -18.68
N LEU A 262 21.72 -12.01 -19.94
CA LEU A 262 21.14 -11.26 -21.07
C LEU A 262 19.66 -11.58 -21.24
N GLU A 263 19.28 -12.86 -21.20
CA GLU A 263 17.88 -13.27 -21.36
C GLU A 263 17.00 -12.71 -20.23
N HIS A 264 17.46 -12.83 -18.98
CA HIS A 264 16.78 -12.27 -17.82
C HIS A 264 16.68 -10.75 -17.89
N TYR A 265 17.75 -10.07 -18.36
CA TYR A 265 17.72 -8.64 -18.59
C TYR A 265 16.69 -8.25 -19.65
N LEU A 266 16.60 -8.96 -20.77
CA LEU A 266 15.62 -8.68 -21.82
C LEU A 266 14.19 -8.76 -21.27
N ASP A 267 13.92 -9.72 -20.38
CA ASP A 267 12.61 -9.83 -19.74
C ASP A 267 12.28 -8.62 -18.85
N VAL A 268 13.27 -8.11 -18.12
CA VAL A 268 13.13 -6.89 -17.31
C VAL A 268 13.00 -5.65 -18.22
N ARG A 269 13.78 -5.60 -19.30
CA ARG A 269 13.85 -4.47 -20.25
C ARG A 269 12.55 -4.28 -21.03
N ALA A 270 11.82 -5.37 -21.30
CA ALA A 270 10.52 -5.34 -21.97
C ALA A 270 9.48 -4.48 -21.24
N TYR A 271 9.69 -4.18 -19.95
CA TYR A 271 8.79 -3.32 -19.19
C TYR A 271 8.97 -1.84 -19.47
N THR A 272 8.11 -1.28 -20.30
CA THR A 272 8.14 0.14 -20.66
C THR A 272 7.20 1.02 -19.85
N LEU A 273 6.26 0.44 -19.09
CA LEU A 273 5.28 1.19 -18.31
C LEU A 273 5.92 1.96 -17.15
N ILE A 274 5.43 3.17 -16.89
CA ILE A 274 5.82 4.01 -15.74
C ILE A 274 4.76 3.83 -14.66
N THR A 275 5.06 2.98 -13.68
CA THR A 275 4.17 2.64 -12.56
C THR A 275 4.96 2.57 -11.26
N ASN A 276 4.28 2.48 -10.12
CA ASN A 276 4.92 2.29 -8.81
C ASN A 276 5.75 0.98 -8.67
N LYS A 277 5.75 0.11 -9.69
CA LYS A 277 6.53 -1.14 -9.77
C LYS A 277 7.72 -1.06 -10.73
N ALA A 278 7.89 0.05 -11.46
CA ALA A 278 8.89 0.14 -12.52
C ALA A 278 10.31 0.45 -12.03
N GLY A 279 10.48 0.78 -10.73
CA GLY A 279 11.77 1.16 -10.13
C GLY A 279 12.92 0.20 -10.42
N PRO A 280 12.74 -1.12 -10.17
CA PRO A 280 13.78 -2.11 -10.44
C PRO A 280 14.14 -2.22 -11.92
N ALA A 281 13.16 -2.10 -12.84
CA ALA A 281 13.42 -2.18 -14.26
C ALA A 281 14.26 -1.01 -14.79
N ARG A 282 14.04 0.21 -14.29
CA ARG A 282 14.87 1.38 -14.66
C ARG A 282 16.27 1.30 -14.10
N THR A 283 16.38 0.86 -12.85
CA THR A 283 17.67 0.61 -12.21
C THR A 283 18.46 -0.49 -12.93
N SER A 284 17.77 -1.55 -13.39
CA SER A 284 18.37 -2.65 -14.15
C SER A 284 18.99 -2.18 -15.46
N ARG A 285 18.36 -1.23 -16.17
CA ARG A 285 18.94 -0.64 -17.39
C ARG A 285 20.24 0.11 -17.11
N VAL A 286 20.27 0.94 -16.06
CA VAL A 286 21.49 1.65 -15.64
C VAL A 286 22.60 0.67 -15.24
N ALA A 287 22.27 -0.32 -14.42
CA ALA A 287 23.25 -1.32 -13.98
C ALA A 287 23.80 -2.15 -15.15
N PHE A 288 22.93 -2.60 -16.06
CA PHE A 288 23.34 -3.32 -17.27
C PHE A 288 24.24 -2.46 -18.16
N GLY A 289 23.85 -1.21 -18.42
CA GLY A 289 24.64 -0.28 -19.23
C GLY A 289 26.02 0.00 -18.63
N LEU A 290 26.15 0.08 -17.30
CA LEU A 290 27.46 0.23 -16.64
C LEU A 290 28.34 -1.03 -16.75
N VAL A 291 27.75 -2.22 -16.60
CA VAL A 291 28.51 -3.49 -16.67
C VAL A 291 28.99 -3.80 -18.08
N TYR A 292 28.23 -3.40 -19.11
CA TYR A 292 28.50 -3.72 -20.51
C TYR A 292 28.90 -2.51 -21.38
N ASP A 293 29.12 -1.34 -20.77
CA ASP A 293 29.51 -0.09 -21.45
C ASP A 293 28.51 0.36 -22.54
N ASP A 294 27.21 0.30 -22.22
CA ASP A 294 26.11 0.73 -23.08
C ASP A 294 25.45 2.01 -22.56
N GLU A 295 25.91 3.16 -23.07
CA GLU A 295 25.39 4.48 -22.69
C GLU A 295 23.91 4.68 -23.06
N ALA A 296 23.40 4.00 -24.11
CA ALA A 296 21.99 4.14 -24.48
C ALA A 296 21.06 3.50 -23.43
N GLU A 297 21.48 2.39 -22.83
CA GLU A 297 20.74 1.78 -21.71
C GLU A 297 20.85 2.61 -20.43
N ILE A 298 22.00 3.25 -20.17
CA ILE A 298 22.15 4.20 -19.06
C ILE A 298 21.17 5.37 -19.21
N ASP A 299 21.15 6.01 -20.37
CA ASP A 299 20.28 7.16 -20.64
C ASP A 299 18.80 6.78 -20.58
N ALA A 300 18.40 5.63 -21.14
CA ALA A 300 17.02 5.15 -21.06
C ALA A 300 16.59 4.80 -19.63
N GLY A 301 17.51 4.23 -18.84
CA GLY A 301 17.30 4.00 -17.41
C GLY A 301 17.07 5.29 -16.64
N LEU A 302 17.89 6.32 -16.91
CA LEU A 302 17.77 7.64 -16.27
C LEU A 302 16.50 8.39 -16.69
N GLU A 303 16.13 8.34 -17.97
CA GLU A 303 14.87 8.92 -18.46
C GLU A 303 13.67 8.32 -17.70
N GLY A 304 13.66 6.99 -17.55
CA GLY A 304 12.63 6.31 -16.78
C GLY A 304 12.68 6.62 -15.29
N TRP A 305 13.86 6.84 -14.71
CA TRP A 305 14.02 7.29 -13.33
C TRP A 305 13.36 8.65 -13.10
N THR A 306 13.62 9.62 -13.97
CA THR A 306 13.02 10.97 -13.89
C THR A 306 11.51 10.89 -14.01
N LYS A 307 11.00 10.18 -15.03
CA LYS A 307 9.55 9.98 -15.23
C LYS A 307 8.89 9.30 -14.03
N LEU A 308 9.58 8.36 -13.39
CA LEU A 308 9.04 7.71 -12.19
C LEU A 308 8.92 8.69 -11.03
N LEU A 309 9.95 9.48 -10.74
CA LEU A 309 9.85 10.49 -9.68
C LEU A 309 8.72 11.47 -9.96
N GLU A 310 8.61 11.97 -11.19
CA GLU A 310 7.53 12.86 -11.62
C GLU A 310 6.15 12.21 -11.53
N SER A 311 6.05 10.89 -11.73
CA SER A 311 4.79 10.16 -11.57
C SER A 311 4.37 9.96 -10.11
N GLN A 312 5.34 9.91 -9.19
CA GLN A 312 5.10 9.54 -7.79
C GLN A 312 5.07 10.73 -6.84
N TYR A 313 5.70 11.85 -7.21
CA TYR A 313 5.84 13.02 -6.36
C TYR A 313 5.39 14.28 -7.07
N HIS A 314 4.78 15.17 -6.29
CA HIS A 314 4.54 16.55 -6.68
C HIS A 314 5.81 17.39 -6.49
N PRO A 315 5.93 18.57 -7.14
CA PRO A 315 7.11 19.42 -7.02
C PRO A 315 7.51 19.82 -5.59
N ASP A 316 6.54 19.85 -4.67
CA ASP A 316 6.76 20.17 -3.26
C ASP A 316 7.25 18.98 -2.40
N GLY A 317 7.41 17.80 -3.01
CA GLY A 317 7.85 16.57 -2.38
C GLY A 317 6.73 15.68 -1.84
N SER A 318 5.47 16.13 -1.89
CA SER A 318 4.32 15.33 -1.44
C SER A 318 3.97 14.21 -2.44
N MET A 319 3.44 13.09 -1.94
CA MET A 319 3.21 11.88 -2.72
C MET A 319 1.91 11.96 -3.54
N LYS A 320 1.96 11.55 -4.81
CA LYS A 320 0.82 11.51 -5.75
C LYS A 320 -0.08 10.29 -5.59
N GLU A 321 0.45 9.17 -5.10
CA GLU A 321 -0.36 7.95 -4.96
C GLU A 321 -0.80 7.79 -3.51
N THR A 322 0.07 7.33 -2.63
CA THR A 322 -0.10 7.35 -1.17
C THR A 322 1.29 7.39 -0.52
N PRO A 323 1.44 7.64 0.79
CA PRO A 323 2.71 7.48 1.47
C PRO A 323 3.46 6.17 1.12
N ILE A 324 2.78 5.02 1.17
CA ILE A 324 3.40 3.72 0.85
C ILE A 324 3.70 3.54 -0.64
N TYR A 325 2.76 3.90 -1.52
CA TYR A 325 2.91 3.62 -2.95
C TYR A 325 3.81 4.65 -3.66
N GLY A 326 3.82 5.91 -3.21
CA GLY A 326 4.78 6.90 -3.69
C GLY A 326 6.22 6.56 -3.27
N HIS A 327 6.40 5.97 -2.08
CA HIS A 327 7.70 5.46 -1.63
C HIS A 327 8.15 4.21 -2.40
N LYS A 328 7.21 3.42 -2.91
CA LYS A 328 7.47 2.06 -3.39
C LYS A 328 8.59 1.99 -4.44
N PRO A 329 8.63 2.80 -5.52
CA PRO A 329 9.74 2.74 -6.46
C PRO A 329 11.09 3.01 -5.82
N ILE A 330 11.16 4.01 -4.94
CA ILE A 330 12.41 4.37 -4.25
C ILE A 330 12.89 3.20 -3.40
N ARG A 331 12.00 2.58 -2.63
CA ARG A 331 12.32 1.39 -1.82
C ARG A 331 12.74 0.20 -2.68
N GLU A 332 12.03 -0.02 -3.79
CA GLU A 332 12.27 -1.09 -4.74
C GLU A 332 13.31 -0.63 -5.78
N GLU A 333 14.55 -0.48 -5.31
CA GLU A 333 15.78 -0.32 -6.12
C GLU A 333 16.00 1.01 -6.83
N LEU A 334 14.98 1.88 -7.02
CA LEU A 334 15.18 3.16 -7.73
C LEU A 334 16.21 4.07 -7.04
N TRP A 335 16.39 3.92 -5.73
CA TRP A 335 17.44 4.59 -4.95
C TRP A 335 18.87 4.29 -5.43
N LYS A 336 19.10 3.14 -6.08
CA LYS A 336 20.43 2.74 -6.56
C LYS A 336 20.86 3.54 -7.79
N VAL A 337 19.95 4.14 -8.56
CA VAL A 337 20.33 4.91 -9.77
C VAL A 337 21.28 6.07 -9.45
N PRO A 338 20.98 6.96 -8.47
CA PRO A 338 21.94 7.94 -7.98
C PRO A 338 23.29 7.36 -7.52
N GLU A 339 23.30 6.22 -6.83
CA GLU A 339 24.54 5.58 -6.38
C GLU A 339 25.37 4.98 -7.52
N LEU A 340 24.72 4.31 -8.47
CA LEU A 340 25.35 3.72 -9.65
C LEU A 340 25.99 4.78 -10.55
N LEU A 341 25.39 5.96 -10.63
CA LEU A 341 25.89 7.09 -11.42
C LEU A 341 26.73 8.07 -10.61
N ARG A 342 27.06 7.75 -9.35
CA ARG A 342 27.84 8.62 -8.47
C ARG A 342 29.21 8.92 -9.10
N GLY A 343 29.54 10.20 -9.18
CA GLY A 343 30.74 10.70 -9.85
C GLY A 343 30.59 10.90 -11.37
N ARG A 344 29.55 10.36 -12.01
CA ARG A 344 29.17 10.68 -13.39
C ARG A 344 28.08 11.76 -13.43
N ARG A 345 27.07 11.68 -12.57
CA ARG A 345 25.95 12.64 -12.46
C ARG A 345 25.55 12.80 -11.00
N ASP A 346 25.36 14.03 -10.54
CA ASP A 346 24.79 14.29 -9.21
C ASP A 346 23.25 14.28 -9.30
N LEU A 347 22.65 13.27 -8.69
CA LEU A 347 21.19 13.08 -8.62
C LEU A 347 20.64 13.31 -7.20
N TYR A 348 21.50 13.65 -6.23
CA TYR A 348 21.14 13.93 -4.83
C TYR A 348 21.01 15.41 -4.51
N GLY A 349 21.58 16.28 -5.37
CA GLY A 349 21.45 17.72 -5.28
C GLY A 349 20.01 18.25 -5.32
N GLU A 350 19.84 19.53 -5.62
CA GLU A 350 18.51 20.13 -5.64
C GLU A 350 17.63 19.54 -6.76
N GLY A 351 16.36 19.26 -6.46
CA GLY A 351 15.42 18.68 -7.41
C GLY A 351 14.33 17.83 -6.74
N LEU A 352 13.53 17.15 -7.55
CA LEU A 352 12.37 16.38 -7.08
C LEU A 352 12.75 15.22 -6.15
N TYR A 353 13.90 14.58 -6.36
CA TYR A 353 14.36 13.49 -5.49
C TYR A 353 14.64 13.98 -4.07
N ARG A 354 15.33 15.13 -3.93
CA ARG A 354 15.56 15.78 -2.64
C ARG A 354 14.27 16.31 -2.02
N ALA A 355 13.38 16.90 -2.83
CA ALA A 355 12.05 17.32 -2.38
C ALA A 355 11.25 16.14 -1.81
N ALA A 356 11.27 14.97 -2.48
CA ALA A 356 10.63 13.75 -1.99
C ALA A 356 11.17 13.33 -0.60
N MET A 357 12.49 13.40 -0.36
CA MET A 357 13.07 13.13 0.96
C MET A 357 12.55 14.09 2.04
N LEU A 358 12.45 15.38 1.71
CA LEU A 358 11.87 16.39 2.60
C LEU A 358 10.38 16.14 2.86
N GLY A 359 9.64 15.73 1.83
CA GLY A 359 8.24 15.32 1.95
C GLY A 359 8.05 14.15 2.91
N HIS A 360 8.85 13.08 2.78
CA HIS A 360 8.86 11.97 3.73
C HIS A 360 9.17 12.43 5.16
N ARG A 361 10.17 13.30 5.35
CA ARG A 361 10.50 13.86 6.66
C ARG A 361 9.33 14.64 7.27
N GLU A 362 8.72 15.53 6.50
CA GLU A 362 7.75 16.49 7.00
C GLU A 362 6.33 15.90 7.12
N ILE A 363 5.98 14.92 6.30
CA ILE A 363 4.69 14.22 6.36
C ILE A 363 4.79 13.03 7.35
N THR A 364 5.46 13.22 8.48
CA THR A 364 5.59 12.21 9.55
C THR A 364 4.69 12.55 10.73
N THR A 365 3.96 11.56 11.24
CA THR A 365 3.09 11.69 12.42
C THR A 365 3.92 11.82 13.70
N PRO A 366 3.32 12.30 14.81
CA PRO A 366 3.96 12.25 16.13
C PRO A 366 4.44 10.85 16.56
N LEU A 367 3.88 9.79 15.98
CA LEU A 367 4.22 8.41 16.31
C LEU A 367 5.44 7.88 15.53
N GLY A 368 6.04 8.70 14.66
CA GLY A 368 7.13 8.30 13.77
C GLY A 368 6.68 7.46 12.57
N THR A 369 5.36 7.30 12.40
CA THR A 369 4.74 6.70 11.22
C THR A 369 4.42 7.78 10.20
N GLN A 370 3.96 7.38 9.03
CA GLN A 370 3.30 8.28 8.08
C GLN A 370 1.79 8.25 8.38
N PRO A 371 1.07 9.35 8.09
CA PRO A 371 -0.38 9.36 8.27
C PRO A 371 -1.02 8.30 7.37
N THR A 372 -2.09 7.68 7.83
CA THR A 372 -2.84 6.66 7.07
C THR A 372 -3.69 7.34 5.99
N LEU A 373 -3.03 8.01 5.05
CA LEU A 373 -3.66 8.68 3.91
C LEU A 373 -3.94 7.65 2.84
N ASP A 374 -5.23 7.52 2.49
CA ASP A 374 -5.71 6.59 1.48
C ASP A 374 -5.22 5.14 1.73
N ASP A 375 -4.86 4.39 0.68
CA ASP A 375 -4.26 3.06 0.80
C ASP A 375 -2.84 3.14 1.42
N SER A 376 -2.75 3.39 2.73
CA SER A 376 -1.55 3.33 3.56
C SER A 376 -1.78 2.52 4.83
N PHE A 377 -0.88 1.58 5.14
CA PHE A 377 -1.02 0.73 6.33
C PHE A 377 -0.89 1.53 7.62
N LEU A 378 -1.68 1.16 8.62
CA LEU A 378 -1.41 1.56 10.00
C LEU A 378 0.00 1.12 10.40
N GLY A 379 0.77 2.04 10.98
CA GLY A 379 2.13 1.76 11.44
C GLY A 379 3.19 1.84 10.34
N TRP A 380 2.82 2.14 9.09
CA TRP A 380 3.81 2.35 8.04
C TRP A 380 4.70 3.55 8.38
N SER A 381 6.01 3.38 8.32
CA SER A 381 6.99 4.46 8.46
C SER A 381 7.91 4.46 7.26
N THR A 382 8.58 5.58 6.99
CA THR A 382 9.59 5.64 5.94
C THR A 382 10.67 4.59 6.21
N SER A 383 11.09 3.86 5.17
CA SER A 383 12.06 2.76 5.34
C SER A 383 13.40 3.26 5.88
N ARG A 384 14.08 2.41 6.64
CA ARG A 384 15.38 2.74 7.22
C ARG A 384 16.42 3.01 6.14
N LEU A 385 16.33 2.28 5.03
CA LEU A 385 17.16 2.48 3.85
C LEU A 385 17.08 3.92 3.34
N LEU A 386 15.86 4.46 3.20
CA LEU A 386 15.69 5.82 2.71
C LEU A 386 16.19 6.85 3.73
N ALA A 387 15.96 6.62 5.02
CA ALA A 387 16.48 7.49 6.07
C ALA A 387 18.02 7.54 6.07
N ASP A 388 18.68 6.39 5.93
CA ASP A 388 20.15 6.30 5.86
C ASP A 388 20.69 7.02 4.61
N ILE A 389 20.05 6.84 3.45
CA ILE A 389 20.43 7.52 2.20
C ILE A 389 20.24 9.03 2.32
N ALA A 390 19.08 9.48 2.82
CA ALA A 390 18.76 10.89 2.99
C ALA A 390 19.75 11.57 3.93
N ALA A 391 20.14 10.91 5.03
CA ALA A 391 21.14 11.42 5.96
C ALA A 391 22.52 11.50 5.29
N ALA A 392 22.97 10.41 4.67
CA ALA A 392 24.31 10.28 4.08
C ALA A 392 24.54 11.17 2.86
N ARG A 393 23.51 11.38 2.04
CA ARG A 393 23.63 12.02 0.71
C ARG A 393 22.95 13.38 0.62
N CYS A 394 21.90 13.61 1.39
CA CYS A 394 21.16 14.87 1.35
C CYS A 394 21.27 15.72 2.63
N GLY A 395 21.86 15.19 3.70
CA GLY A 395 21.87 15.83 5.01
C GLY A 395 20.47 15.96 5.63
N ILE A 396 19.54 15.08 5.24
CA ILE A 396 18.14 15.09 5.69
C ILE A 396 17.92 13.92 6.63
N ALA A 397 17.66 14.19 7.90
CA ALA A 397 17.25 13.16 8.85
C ALA A 397 15.75 12.89 8.75
N ILE A 398 15.40 11.62 8.52
CA ILE A 398 14.02 11.11 8.45
C ILE A 398 13.83 10.12 9.60
N THR A 399 12.71 10.22 10.31
CA THR A 399 12.33 9.23 11.33
C THR A 399 11.94 7.92 10.66
N SER A 400 12.56 6.81 11.08
CA SER A 400 12.17 5.46 10.68
C SER A 400 11.99 4.58 11.91
N LEU A 401 10.96 3.74 11.90
CA LEU A 401 10.71 2.76 12.96
C LEU A 401 11.38 1.40 12.68
N GLU A 402 11.95 1.23 11.48
CA GLU A 402 12.69 0.02 11.13
C GLU A 402 14.05 -0.03 11.88
N PRO A 403 14.44 -1.20 12.43
CA PRO A 403 15.62 -1.32 13.28
C PRO A 403 16.95 -1.33 12.51
N GLY A 404 18.03 -0.99 13.23
CA GLY A 404 19.42 -1.15 12.79
C GLY A 404 19.87 -0.22 11.66
N PRO A 405 21.18 -0.14 11.36
CA PRO A 405 21.65 0.46 10.12
C PRO A 405 21.46 -0.50 8.95
N THR A 406 21.18 0.03 7.76
CA THR A 406 21.14 -0.78 6.54
C THR A 406 22.55 -1.16 6.04
N THR A 407 22.62 -2.13 5.14
CA THR A 407 23.86 -2.44 4.38
C THR A 407 24.41 -1.21 3.66
N PHE A 408 23.54 -0.30 3.19
CA PHE A 408 23.96 0.97 2.63
C PHE A 408 24.73 1.80 3.67
N ALA A 409 24.15 2.02 4.86
CA ALA A 409 24.80 2.76 5.94
C ALA A 409 26.12 2.12 6.38
N LEU A 410 26.16 0.80 6.51
CA LEU A 410 27.38 0.05 6.87
C LEU A 410 28.58 0.38 5.97
N PHE A 411 28.34 0.64 4.68
CA PHE A 411 29.40 0.94 3.72
C PHE A 411 29.58 2.43 3.41
N ASN A 412 28.63 3.29 3.78
CA ASN A 412 28.60 4.67 3.29
C ASN A 412 28.51 5.74 4.38
N THR A 413 28.36 5.37 5.65
CA THR A 413 28.18 6.33 6.75
C THR A 413 29.07 6.03 7.94
N ASP A 414 29.42 7.06 8.71
CA ASP A 414 29.94 6.89 10.06
C ASP A 414 28.77 6.56 11.00
N LEU A 415 28.70 5.31 11.45
CA LEU A 415 27.64 4.84 12.34
C LEU A 415 27.75 5.42 13.76
N THR A 416 28.83 6.13 14.08
CA THR A 416 29.02 6.79 15.38
C THR A 416 28.42 8.20 15.45
N GLU A 417 28.04 8.77 14.32
CA GLU A 417 27.48 10.13 14.21
C GLU A 417 25.99 10.10 13.79
N PRO A 418 25.04 9.94 14.73
CA PRO A 418 23.63 9.94 14.37
C PRO A 418 23.17 11.34 13.93
N VAL A 419 22.46 11.42 12.80
CA VAL A 419 21.78 12.66 12.38
C VAL A 419 20.40 12.69 13.04
N PRO A 420 20.13 13.58 14.02
CA PRO A 420 18.87 13.59 14.73
C PRO A 420 17.72 14.04 13.81
N ALA A 421 16.67 13.24 13.73
CA ALA A 421 15.46 13.62 13.00
C ALA A 421 14.72 14.74 13.73
N PRO A 422 14.30 15.82 13.03
CA PRO A 422 13.45 16.84 13.63
C PRO A 422 12.17 16.22 14.17
N ASN A 423 11.89 16.46 15.45
CA ASN A 423 10.69 15.96 16.10
C ASN A 423 9.75 17.11 16.49
N VAL A 424 9.62 18.11 15.63
CA VAL A 424 8.75 19.28 15.85
C VAL A 424 7.49 19.15 15.01
N ALA A 425 6.39 19.76 15.48
CA ALA A 425 5.14 19.78 14.73
C ALA A 425 5.29 20.55 13.41
N VAL A 426 4.64 20.04 12.36
CA VAL A 426 4.73 20.59 11.00
C VAL A 426 3.53 21.50 10.74
N ASN A 427 3.85 22.70 10.25
CA ASN A 427 2.88 23.74 9.90
C ASN A 427 3.10 24.15 8.43
N ARG A 428 2.60 23.33 7.50
CA ARG A 428 2.84 23.51 6.06
C ARG A 428 1.62 23.09 5.26
N TYR A 429 1.35 23.83 4.19
CA TYR A 429 0.47 23.38 3.11
C TYR A 429 1.31 22.80 1.98
N PHE A 430 1.06 21.53 1.64
CA PHE A 430 1.60 20.86 0.48
C PHE A 430 0.63 21.10 -0.68
N GLU A 431 0.96 22.05 -1.54
CA GLU A 431 0.14 22.45 -2.69
C GLU A 431 -0.13 21.29 -3.64
N GLY A 432 0.87 20.42 -3.87
CA GLY A 432 0.73 19.30 -4.77
C GLY A 432 -0.34 18.29 -4.33
N ARG A 433 -0.21 17.80 -3.09
CA ARG A 433 -1.16 16.84 -2.51
C ARG A 433 -2.45 17.49 -1.98
N HIS A 434 -2.51 18.82 -1.93
CA HIS A 434 -3.55 19.58 -1.23
C HIS A 434 -3.69 19.18 0.24
N LEU A 435 -2.57 19.00 0.93
CA LEU A 435 -2.52 18.56 2.33
C LEU A 435 -2.09 19.71 3.24
N ALA A 436 -2.93 20.11 4.17
CA ALA A 436 -2.54 21.05 5.23
C ALA A 436 -2.17 20.30 6.51
N CYS A 437 -0.93 20.50 6.96
CA CYS A 437 -0.43 20.05 8.24
C CYS A 437 -0.44 21.24 9.21
N LEU A 438 -1.13 21.11 10.35
CA LEU A 438 -1.20 22.12 11.42
C LEU A 438 -0.78 21.48 12.74
N GLY A 439 0.08 22.12 13.54
CA GLY A 439 0.53 21.50 14.77
C GLY A 439 1.29 22.39 15.75
N TYR A 440 1.46 21.87 16.97
CA TYR A 440 2.17 22.50 18.08
C TYR A 440 3.03 21.51 18.84
N GLY A 441 4.13 22.02 19.38
CA GLY A 441 5.03 21.27 20.26
C GLY A 441 5.99 20.35 19.51
N GLU A 442 6.58 19.45 20.27
CA GLU A 442 7.63 18.54 19.82
C GLU A 442 7.47 17.16 20.49
N GLY A 443 8.23 16.18 20.02
CA GLY A 443 8.18 14.85 20.55
C GLY A 443 6.93 14.07 20.12
N ARG A 444 6.75 12.92 20.78
CA ARG A 444 5.60 12.05 20.58
C ARG A 444 4.28 12.65 21.11
N GLU A 445 4.37 13.58 22.07
CA GLU A 445 3.21 14.24 22.69
C GLU A 445 2.65 15.40 21.84
N ARG A 446 3.37 15.84 20.80
CA ARG A 446 2.98 16.99 19.98
C ARG A 446 1.59 16.85 19.37
N ALA A 447 0.90 17.98 19.21
CA ALA A 447 -0.37 18.04 18.50
C ALA A 447 -0.12 18.19 16.99
N GLN A 448 -0.74 17.34 16.17
CA GLN A 448 -0.64 17.41 14.72
C GLN A 448 -1.99 17.05 14.09
N LEU A 449 -2.57 17.99 13.36
CA LEU A 449 -3.77 17.84 12.55
C LEU A 449 -3.39 17.80 11.07
N TYR A 450 -4.01 16.89 10.33
CA TYR A 450 -3.92 16.78 8.88
C TYR A 450 -5.30 17.05 8.28
N LEU A 451 -5.41 18.06 7.42
CA LEU A 451 -6.58 18.29 6.56
C LEU A 451 -6.22 17.88 5.15
N MET A 452 -6.85 16.79 4.70
CA MET A 452 -6.58 16.16 3.41
C MET A 452 -7.56 16.64 2.36
N GLY A 453 -7.08 17.51 1.45
CA GLY A 453 -7.75 17.80 0.20
C GLY A 453 -7.52 16.72 -0.85
N GLU A 454 -7.83 17.08 -2.09
CA GLU A 454 -7.80 16.19 -3.25
C GLU A 454 -6.97 16.81 -4.36
N ASP A 455 -6.14 16.01 -5.03
CA ASP A 455 -5.32 16.44 -6.18
C ASP A 455 -5.89 15.95 -7.53
N GLY A 456 -7.08 15.34 -7.50
CA GLY A 456 -7.78 14.84 -8.69
C GLY A 456 -7.23 13.51 -9.24
N LEU A 457 -6.29 12.87 -8.54
CA LEU A 457 -5.79 11.54 -8.90
C LEU A 457 -6.74 10.43 -8.41
N HIS A 458 -6.56 9.22 -8.95
CA HIS A 458 -7.47 8.08 -8.74
C HIS A 458 -6.67 6.79 -8.47
N GLY A 459 -7.39 5.70 -8.14
CA GLY A 459 -6.81 4.36 -7.95
C GLY A 459 -6.68 3.98 -6.48
N HIS A 460 -5.50 4.22 -5.90
CA HIS A 460 -5.23 3.97 -4.48
C HIS A 460 -5.81 5.04 -3.54
N ARG A 461 -6.61 5.97 -4.08
CA ARG A 461 -7.34 7.01 -3.34
C ARG A 461 -8.61 6.48 -2.68
N HIS A 462 -8.93 7.03 -1.52
CA HIS A 462 -10.21 6.83 -0.83
C HIS A 462 -11.23 7.89 -1.27
N ALA A 463 -12.52 7.63 -1.06
CA ALA A 463 -13.57 8.61 -1.29
C ALA A 463 -13.74 9.52 -0.07
N CYS A 464 -12.73 10.32 0.26
CA CYS A 464 -12.67 11.04 1.53
C CYS A 464 -12.24 12.51 1.40
N PRO A 465 -12.91 13.30 0.53
CA PRO A 465 -12.56 14.70 0.35
C PRO A 465 -12.64 15.48 1.67
N LEU A 466 -11.62 16.29 1.95
CA LEU A 466 -11.51 17.15 3.13
C LEU A 466 -11.51 16.38 4.47
N ASN A 467 -11.09 15.11 4.48
CA ASN A 467 -10.97 14.29 5.70
C ASN A 467 -9.96 14.84 6.71
N LEU A 468 -10.14 14.51 8.00
CA LEU A 468 -9.24 14.90 9.09
C LEU A 468 -8.60 13.69 9.77
N GLN A 469 -7.33 13.87 10.17
CA GLN A 469 -6.64 13.02 11.14
C GLN A 469 -5.98 13.90 12.20
N LEU A 470 -6.06 13.51 13.46
CA LEU A 470 -5.53 14.25 14.61
C LEU A 470 -4.72 13.34 15.51
N TYR A 471 -3.54 13.82 15.89
CA TYR A 471 -2.66 13.21 16.86
C TYR A 471 -2.40 14.20 17.99
N ALA A 472 -2.46 13.76 19.24
CA ALA A 472 -2.16 14.59 20.41
C ALA A 472 -1.86 13.75 21.65
N GLY A 473 -0.93 14.21 22.49
CA GLY A 473 -0.60 13.57 23.76
C GLY A 473 -0.18 12.09 23.62
N GLY A 474 0.53 11.77 22.52
CA GLY A 474 1.04 10.43 22.27
C GLY A 474 0.05 9.44 21.65
N LEU A 475 -1.16 9.89 21.30
CA LEU A 475 -2.24 9.07 20.74
C LEU A 475 -2.70 9.59 19.37
N GLU A 476 -3.25 8.68 18.57
CA GLU A 476 -4.05 9.02 17.40
C GLU A 476 -5.50 9.23 17.86
N VAL A 477 -5.91 10.50 17.92
CA VAL A 477 -7.22 10.92 18.45
C VAL A 477 -8.32 10.67 17.43
N TRP A 478 -8.04 10.99 16.16
CA TRP A 478 -8.94 10.79 15.03
C TRP A 478 -8.29 9.86 14.02
N PRO A 479 -8.52 8.54 14.15
CA PRO A 479 -7.87 7.60 13.27
C PRO A 479 -8.61 7.45 11.95
N ASP A 480 -7.82 7.13 10.94
CA ASP A 480 -8.29 6.57 9.68
C ASP A 480 -8.07 5.06 9.64
N LEU A 481 -8.84 4.34 8.83
CA LEU A 481 -8.71 2.88 8.72
C LEU A 481 -7.45 2.48 7.95
N GLY A 482 -6.97 3.34 7.04
CA GLY A 482 -5.76 3.08 6.25
C GLY A 482 -5.99 2.02 5.17
N TYR A 483 -5.17 0.99 5.10
CA TYR A 483 -5.26 -0.02 4.04
C TYR A 483 -5.32 -1.45 4.58
N ILE A 484 -6.22 -2.27 4.05
CA ILE A 484 -6.31 -3.71 4.39
C ILE A 484 -6.12 -4.62 3.17
N CYS A 485 -5.30 -4.17 2.21
CA CYS A 485 -4.94 -4.91 1.00
C CYS A 485 -6.17 -5.23 0.12
N ASP A 486 -6.08 -6.32 -0.64
CA ASP A 486 -7.10 -6.79 -1.58
C ASP A 486 -8.29 -7.49 -0.89
N HIS A 487 -8.41 -7.38 0.43
CA HIS A 487 -9.50 -8.00 1.17
C HIS A 487 -10.86 -7.32 0.86
N PRO A 488 -11.99 -8.05 0.74
CA PRO A 488 -13.30 -7.47 0.42
C PRO A 488 -13.74 -6.33 1.35
N GLY A 489 -13.32 -6.39 2.62
CA GLY A 489 -13.55 -5.32 3.60
C GLY A 489 -12.96 -3.96 3.21
N ASN A 490 -12.00 -3.91 2.27
CA ASN A 490 -11.39 -2.67 1.81
C ASN A 490 -12.39 -1.74 1.13
N LYS A 491 -13.54 -2.27 0.65
CA LYS A 491 -14.65 -1.45 0.14
C LYS A 491 -15.15 -0.44 1.19
N TRP A 492 -15.32 -0.89 2.44
CA TRP A 492 -15.70 0.01 3.55
C TRP A 492 -14.57 0.97 3.91
N VAL A 493 -13.34 0.47 3.93
CA VAL A 493 -12.15 1.28 4.22
C VAL A 493 -12.02 2.47 3.27
N LYS A 494 -12.40 2.32 1.99
CA LYS A 494 -12.40 3.39 0.99
C LYS A 494 -13.63 4.30 0.99
N ALA A 495 -14.71 3.91 1.67
CA ALA A 495 -16.00 4.59 1.59
C ALA A 495 -16.01 5.93 2.34
N THR A 496 -16.78 6.91 1.87
CA THR A 496 -16.87 8.23 2.53
C THR A 496 -17.38 8.12 3.96
N ALA A 497 -18.32 7.19 4.21
CA ALA A 497 -18.91 6.97 5.52
C ALA A 497 -17.92 6.44 6.59
N SER A 498 -16.75 5.93 6.19
CA SER A 498 -15.73 5.43 7.12
C SER A 498 -14.72 6.50 7.55
N HIS A 499 -14.78 7.70 6.97
CA HIS A 499 -13.86 8.81 7.19
C HIS A 499 -14.51 9.95 7.98
N GLN A 500 -13.72 10.88 8.52
CA GLN A 500 -14.24 12.10 9.16
C GLN A 500 -14.55 13.16 8.12
N THR A 501 -15.58 12.95 7.30
CA THR A 501 -16.06 13.91 6.30
C THR A 501 -17.57 13.78 6.10
N VAL A 502 -18.12 14.39 5.04
CA VAL A 502 -19.56 14.40 4.74
C VAL A 502 -19.90 13.44 3.62
N VAL A 503 -20.85 12.55 3.90
CA VAL A 503 -21.55 11.73 2.89
C VAL A 503 -22.69 12.56 2.29
N VAL A 504 -22.85 12.51 0.97
CA VAL A 504 -23.95 13.19 0.27
C VAL A 504 -24.89 12.15 -0.31
N ASP A 505 -26.18 12.24 0.00
CA ASP A 505 -27.22 11.31 -0.48
C ASP A 505 -26.87 9.83 -0.29
N GLU A 506 -26.25 9.52 0.86
CA GLU A 506 -25.87 8.15 1.28
C GLU A 506 -24.86 7.45 0.35
N ALA A 507 -24.20 8.22 -0.52
CA ALA A 507 -23.24 7.74 -1.50
C ALA A 507 -21.83 8.27 -1.25
N ASP A 508 -20.82 7.54 -1.77
CA ASP A 508 -19.43 7.96 -1.68
C ASP A 508 -19.18 9.27 -2.46
N ALA A 509 -18.71 10.28 -1.75
CA ALA A 509 -18.37 11.60 -2.26
C ALA A 509 -17.01 11.55 -2.96
N LYS A 510 -17.02 11.61 -4.29
CA LYS A 510 -15.80 11.62 -5.11
C LYS A 510 -15.44 13.04 -5.54
N PRO A 511 -14.16 13.45 -5.47
CA PRO A 511 -13.74 14.74 -6.01
C PRO A 511 -13.92 14.79 -7.53
N ALA A 512 -14.45 15.91 -8.03
CA ALA A 512 -14.52 16.20 -9.46
C ALA A 512 -13.22 16.82 -10.02
N GLY A 513 -12.31 17.23 -9.14
CA GLY A 513 -11.06 17.90 -9.49
C GLY A 513 -10.26 18.22 -8.23
N PRO A 514 -9.14 18.95 -8.38
CA PRO A 514 -8.32 19.35 -7.25
C PRO A 514 -9.08 20.28 -6.31
N SER A 515 -8.74 20.22 -5.02
CA SER A 515 -9.28 21.11 -4.00
C SER A 515 -8.70 22.52 -4.14
N ALA A 516 -9.47 23.55 -3.79
CA ALA A 516 -8.99 24.91 -3.71
C ALA A 516 -8.60 25.25 -2.26
N LEU A 517 -7.41 25.83 -2.06
CA LEU A 517 -7.05 26.43 -0.78
C LEU A 517 -7.75 27.78 -0.64
N LEU A 518 -8.58 27.92 0.39
CA LEU A 518 -9.28 29.16 0.71
C LEU A 518 -8.50 30.02 1.73
N GLY A 519 -7.64 29.40 2.53
CA GLY A 519 -6.77 30.10 3.48
C GLY A 519 -5.90 29.15 4.29
N PHE A 520 -4.73 29.63 4.70
CA PHE A 520 -3.79 28.89 5.53
C PHE A 520 -3.04 29.84 6.48
N ARG A 521 -2.92 29.46 7.75
CA ARG A 521 -2.13 30.16 8.77
C ARG A 521 -1.32 29.12 9.56
N GLY A 522 -0.02 29.04 9.29
CA GLY A 522 0.91 28.11 9.95
C GLY A 522 1.65 28.70 11.16
N GLU A 523 1.43 29.99 11.46
CA GLU A 523 2.14 30.75 12.49
C GLU A 523 1.16 31.55 13.35
N GLY A 524 1.61 32.03 14.51
CA GLY A 524 0.81 32.84 15.43
C GLY A 524 0.20 32.03 16.60
N PRO A 525 -0.84 32.57 17.26
CA PRO A 525 -1.49 31.93 18.40
C PRO A 525 -2.46 30.80 18.01
N ASP A 526 -2.92 30.78 16.76
CA ASP A 526 -3.77 29.76 16.17
C ASP A 526 -3.08 29.10 14.96
N ARG A 527 -3.59 27.94 14.55
CA ARG A 527 -3.31 27.36 13.23
C ARG A 527 -4.62 27.23 12.48
N TYR A 528 -4.63 27.62 11.22
CA TYR A 528 -5.85 27.67 10.42
C TYR A 528 -5.63 27.06 9.04
N ALA A 529 -6.61 26.30 8.56
CA ALA A 529 -6.68 25.90 7.17
C ALA A 529 -8.14 25.90 6.70
N ALA A 530 -8.34 26.28 5.45
CA ALA A 530 -9.62 26.26 4.79
C ALA A 530 -9.48 25.76 3.36
N MET A 531 -10.32 24.80 2.97
CA MET A 531 -10.32 24.19 1.66
C MET A 531 -11.72 23.98 1.11
N GLU A 532 -11.81 23.92 -0.21
CA GLU A 532 -13.00 23.60 -0.97
C GLU A 532 -12.74 22.42 -1.90
N ALA A 533 -13.63 21.43 -1.94
CA ALA A 533 -13.55 20.27 -2.83
C ALA A 533 -14.82 20.16 -3.68
N PRO A 534 -14.72 20.29 -5.02
CA PRO A 534 -15.87 20.06 -5.91
C PRO A 534 -16.18 18.57 -6.01
N LEU A 535 -17.46 18.20 -6.11
CA LEU A 535 -17.89 16.79 -6.16
C LEU A 535 -18.38 16.35 -7.54
N VAL A 536 -18.14 15.09 -7.87
CA VAL A 536 -18.74 14.44 -9.04
C VAL A 536 -20.26 14.39 -8.88
N GLY A 537 -21.00 14.74 -9.94
CA GLY A 537 -22.46 14.86 -9.89
C GLY A 537 -22.96 16.25 -9.48
N GLY A 538 -22.06 17.18 -9.18
CA GLY A 538 -22.37 18.55 -8.80
C GLY A 538 -22.44 18.74 -7.29
N GLY A 539 -22.20 19.97 -6.84
CA GLY A 539 -22.06 20.29 -5.43
C GLY A 539 -20.60 20.48 -5.01
N VAL A 540 -20.43 20.85 -3.74
CA VAL A 540 -19.15 21.25 -3.18
C VAL A 540 -19.12 21.04 -1.67
N LEU A 541 -17.97 20.59 -1.17
CA LEU A 541 -17.67 20.57 0.26
C LEU A 541 -16.71 21.71 0.58
N ARG A 542 -16.92 22.41 1.69
CA ARG A 542 -15.99 23.41 2.23
C ARG A 542 -15.70 23.08 3.67
N ARG A 543 -14.43 23.06 4.06
CA ARG A 543 -14.03 22.82 5.43
C ARG A 543 -13.09 23.89 5.92
N ARG A 544 -13.33 24.38 7.14
CA ARG A 544 -12.49 25.35 7.84
C ARG A 544 -12.16 24.77 9.21
N VAL A 545 -10.87 24.69 9.51
CA VAL A 545 -10.38 24.13 10.77
C VAL A 545 -9.43 25.10 11.46
N TRP A 546 -9.59 25.23 12.77
CA TRP A 546 -8.61 25.87 13.64
C TRP A 546 -8.08 24.84 14.62
N LEU A 547 -6.76 24.78 14.77
CA LEU A 547 -6.10 24.07 15.86
C LEU A 547 -5.59 25.11 16.86
N LEU A 548 -6.11 25.01 18.08
CA LEU A 548 -5.78 25.87 19.22
C LEU A 548 -5.13 25.02 20.30
N LEU A 549 -4.21 25.61 21.06
CA LEU A 549 -3.54 24.92 22.16
C LEU A 549 -4.07 25.43 23.50
N LYS A 550 -4.47 24.51 24.37
CA LYS A 550 -4.82 24.84 25.75
C LYS A 550 -3.56 25.03 26.60
N PRO A 551 -3.68 25.65 27.80
CA PRO A 551 -2.55 25.77 28.72
C PRO A 551 -1.91 24.44 29.16
N ASP A 552 -2.66 23.33 29.11
CA ASP A 552 -2.17 21.98 29.43
C ASP A 552 -1.42 21.30 28.26
N GLY A 553 -1.28 21.97 27.11
CA GLY A 553 -0.62 21.44 25.93
C GLY A 553 -1.49 20.53 25.06
N LEU A 554 -2.74 20.26 25.42
CA LEU A 554 -3.67 19.49 24.60
C LEU A 554 -4.48 20.40 23.66
N PRO A 555 -4.88 19.89 22.49
CA PRO A 555 -5.54 20.73 21.49
C PRO A 555 -7.04 20.91 21.73
N VAL A 556 -7.53 22.02 21.22
CA VAL A 556 -8.93 22.22 20.85
C VAL A 556 -8.99 22.43 19.34
N VAL A 557 -9.89 21.72 18.67
CA VAL A 557 -10.14 21.86 17.23
C VAL A 557 -11.52 22.47 17.03
N VAL A 558 -11.58 23.57 16.29
CA VAL A 558 -12.83 24.12 15.78
C VAL A 558 -12.99 23.65 14.34
N ASP A 559 -14.05 22.88 14.08
CA ASP A 559 -14.34 22.32 12.76
C ASP A 559 -15.66 22.87 12.22
N ILE A 560 -15.58 23.55 11.07
CA ILE A 560 -16.72 24.05 10.33
C ILE A 560 -16.75 23.35 8.98
N MET A 561 -17.71 22.46 8.82
CA MET A 561 -17.93 21.68 7.61
C MET A 561 -19.22 22.11 6.93
N GLU A 562 -19.12 22.47 5.65
CA GLU A 562 -20.25 22.90 4.82
C GLU A 562 -20.36 21.99 3.61
N ALA A 563 -21.60 21.65 3.27
CA ALA A 563 -21.92 20.85 2.11
C ALA A 563 -23.02 21.54 1.30
N GLU A 564 -22.88 21.51 -0.02
CA GLU A 564 -23.82 22.06 -0.98
C GLU A 564 -24.02 21.06 -2.13
N GLY A 565 -25.26 20.91 -2.59
CA GLY A 565 -25.68 19.83 -3.51
C GLY A 565 -26.50 18.78 -2.78
N GLY A 566 -27.00 17.78 -3.50
CA GLY A 566 -27.78 16.67 -2.92
C GLY A 566 -29.02 17.09 -2.10
N ARG A 567 -29.52 16.18 -1.27
CA ARG A 567 -30.69 16.37 -0.39
C ARG A 567 -30.41 16.01 1.07
N ALA A 568 -29.48 15.09 1.33
CA ALA A 568 -29.05 14.68 2.66
C ALA A 568 -27.53 14.76 2.79
N HIS A 569 -27.06 15.28 3.92
CA HIS A 569 -25.64 15.45 4.23
C HIS A 569 -25.34 14.80 5.57
N ASP A 570 -24.52 13.76 5.62
CA ASP A 570 -24.17 13.09 6.87
C ASP A 570 -22.72 13.37 7.24
N TYR A 571 -22.50 14.31 8.16
CA TYR A 571 -21.16 14.54 8.71
C TYR A 571 -20.80 13.43 9.70
N GLN A 572 -19.80 12.63 9.35
CA GLN A 572 -19.38 11.46 10.12
C GLN A 572 -18.31 11.83 11.16
N MET A 573 -18.57 11.48 12.42
CA MET A 573 -17.62 11.55 13.53
C MET A 573 -17.29 10.12 13.97
N ARG A 574 -16.10 9.66 13.60
CA ARG A 574 -15.58 8.33 13.92
C ARG A 574 -15.08 8.31 15.35
N VAL A 575 -15.63 7.42 16.16
CA VAL A 575 -15.27 7.27 17.57
C VAL A 575 -14.45 6.00 17.71
N ALA A 576 -13.12 6.16 17.61
CA ALA A 576 -12.18 5.09 17.90
C ALA A 576 -11.91 5.06 19.40
N ALA A 577 -12.68 4.23 20.06
CA ALA A 577 -12.69 4.10 21.50
C ALA A 577 -13.15 2.68 21.84
N PRO A 578 -12.89 2.17 23.06
CA PRO A 578 -13.46 0.90 23.49
C PRO A 578 -14.97 0.89 23.25
N ALA A 579 -15.50 -0.24 22.79
CA ALA A 579 -16.92 -0.35 22.44
C ALA A 579 -17.81 0.14 23.61
N GLY A 580 -18.73 1.07 23.33
CA GLY A 580 -19.67 1.60 24.33
C GLY A 580 -19.14 2.74 25.21
N SER A 581 -17.95 3.25 24.94
CA SER A 581 -17.41 4.46 25.61
C SER A 581 -18.04 5.77 25.12
N LEU A 582 -18.70 5.76 23.96
CA LEU A 582 -19.41 6.92 23.43
C LEU A 582 -20.63 7.25 24.29
N GLN A 583 -20.61 8.44 24.90
CA GLN A 583 -21.69 8.99 25.70
C GLN A 583 -22.33 10.18 25.00
N VAL A 584 -23.66 10.16 24.89
CA VAL A 584 -24.48 11.29 24.45
C VAL A 584 -25.67 11.39 25.41
N GLY A 585 -25.67 12.44 26.23
CA GLY A 585 -26.67 12.62 27.29
C GLY A 585 -28.01 13.14 26.76
N GLY A 586 -29.10 12.81 27.46
CA GLY A 586 -30.40 13.48 27.30
C GLY A 586 -31.19 13.14 26.04
N LEU A 587 -30.79 12.13 25.26
CA LEU A 587 -31.48 11.75 24.01
C LEU A 587 -32.13 10.37 24.09
N ALA A 588 -33.34 10.27 23.55
CA ALA A 588 -34.08 9.02 23.44
C ALA A 588 -33.78 8.34 22.08
N TRP A 589 -32.90 7.34 22.11
CA TRP A 589 -32.50 6.59 20.92
C TRP A 589 -33.56 5.59 20.47
N ARG A 590 -33.84 5.56 19.16
CA ARG A 590 -34.78 4.62 18.53
C ARG A 590 -34.08 3.85 17.41
N PRO A 591 -34.39 2.56 17.18
CA PRO A 591 -33.88 1.84 16.01
C PRO A 591 -34.22 2.57 14.71
N ARG A 592 -33.32 2.55 13.74
CA ARG A 592 -33.58 3.07 12.38
C ARG A 592 -33.07 2.10 11.31
N ALA A 593 -33.53 2.28 10.08
CA ALA A 593 -32.99 1.55 8.93
C ALA A 593 -31.51 1.87 8.73
N ALA A 594 -30.74 0.84 8.35
CA ALA A 594 -29.33 0.98 8.05
C ALA A 594 -29.12 1.86 6.81
N LEU A 595 -28.01 2.60 6.83
CA LEU A 595 -27.55 3.42 5.74
C LEU A 595 -26.28 2.83 5.13
N TYR A 596 -25.88 3.35 3.96
CA TYR A 596 -24.58 3.09 3.33
C TYR A 596 -24.31 1.61 3.01
N GLN A 597 -25.36 0.79 2.85
CA GLN A 597 -25.20 -0.65 2.58
C GLN A 597 -24.45 -0.91 1.26
N GLY A 598 -24.55 0.01 0.29
CA GLY A 598 -23.79 -0.07 -0.96
C GLY A 598 -22.27 0.11 -0.79
N SER A 599 -21.83 0.67 0.34
CA SER A 599 -20.43 1.05 0.60
C SER A 599 -19.65 0.01 1.43
N SER A 600 -20.27 -1.10 1.83
CA SER A 600 -19.60 -2.14 2.64
C SER A 600 -20.02 -3.54 2.21
N GLU A 601 -19.07 -4.47 2.16
CA GLU A 601 -19.35 -5.91 2.05
C GLU A 601 -19.68 -6.56 3.41
N TYR A 602 -19.36 -5.86 4.51
CA TYR A 602 -19.61 -6.31 5.88
C TYR A 602 -20.76 -5.54 6.53
N PRO A 603 -21.52 -6.16 7.46
CA PRO A 603 -22.64 -5.49 8.11
C PRO A 603 -22.22 -4.23 8.88
N LEU A 604 -22.95 -3.14 8.63
CA LEU A 604 -22.98 -1.96 9.49
C LEU A 604 -24.12 -2.14 10.51
N LEU A 605 -23.82 -2.03 11.80
CA LEU A 605 -24.65 -2.58 12.86
C LEU A 605 -25.30 -1.52 13.74
N GLY A 606 -26.47 -1.85 14.28
CA GLY A 606 -27.05 -1.14 15.42
C GLY A 606 -27.42 0.32 15.14
N PHE A 607 -27.86 0.64 13.92
CA PHE A 607 -28.28 2.00 13.61
C PHE A 607 -29.43 2.47 14.50
N GLN A 608 -29.23 3.63 15.11
CA GLN A 608 -30.22 4.31 15.94
C GLN A 608 -30.30 5.79 15.59
N THR A 609 -31.46 6.38 15.81
CA THR A 609 -31.75 7.79 15.60
C THR A 609 -32.16 8.47 16.91
N GLY A 610 -31.63 9.67 17.13
CA GLY A 610 -32.08 10.60 18.17
C GLY A 610 -33.16 11.56 17.67
N GLY A 611 -33.54 11.49 16.38
CA GLY A 611 -34.40 12.48 15.73
C GLY A 611 -33.68 13.81 15.49
N ALA A 612 -34.44 14.87 15.26
CA ALA A 612 -33.91 16.22 15.15
C ALA A 612 -33.38 16.71 16.50
N VAL A 613 -32.20 17.34 16.50
CA VAL A 613 -31.53 17.83 17.71
C VAL A 613 -31.05 19.25 17.45
N GLU A 614 -31.32 20.16 18.40
CA GLU A 614 -30.80 21.52 18.38
C GLU A 614 -29.26 21.55 18.55
N GLY A 615 -28.62 22.69 18.32
CA GLY A 615 -27.22 22.89 18.70
C GLY A 615 -27.05 23.04 20.23
N GLY A 616 -25.81 22.99 20.70
CA GLY A 616 -25.45 23.24 22.10
C GLY A 616 -25.37 21.99 22.99
N TRP A 617 -25.22 20.80 22.42
CA TRP A 617 -25.00 19.55 23.16
C TRP A 617 -23.59 19.00 22.89
N SER A 618 -23.17 18.04 23.71
CA SER A 618 -21.87 17.39 23.54
C SER A 618 -21.97 15.87 23.55
N ALA A 619 -21.12 15.24 22.75
CA ALA A 619 -20.75 13.84 22.90
C ALA A 619 -19.38 13.74 23.57
N THR A 620 -19.17 12.70 24.39
CA THR A 620 -17.85 12.38 24.95
C THR A 620 -17.49 10.93 24.68
N TRP A 621 -16.20 10.65 24.54
CA TRP A 621 -15.70 9.28 24.48
C TRP A 621 -14.31 9.19 25.06
N ASP A 622 -13.97 7.99 25.52
CA ASP A 622 -12.72 7.67 26.19
C ASP A 622 -11.73 7.03 25.21
N GLN A 623 -10.48 7.47 25.23
CA GLN A 623 -9.39 6.93 24.41
C GLN A 623 -8.24 6.43 25.29
N GLY A 624 -8.57 5.82 26.42
CA GLY A 624 -7.61 5.35 27.42
C GLY A 624 -7.19 6.47 28.36
N GLU A 625 -6.00 7.02 28.17
CA GLU A 625 -5.45 8.06 29.06
C GLU A 625 -5.99 9.47 28.76
N GLN A 626 -6.78 9.62 27.68
CA GLN A 626 -7.34 10.88 27.23
C GLN A 626 -8.81 10.71 26.89
N GLN A 627 -9.56 11.80 26.93
CA GLN A 627 -10.95 11.87 26.55
C GLN A 627 -11.14 12.95 25.50
N VAL A 628 -12.13 12.74 24.64
CA VAL A 628 -12.54 13.74 23.65
C VAL A 628 -13.96 14.17 23.95
N ARG A 629 -14.20 15.47 23.90
CA ARG A 629 -15.54 16.07 23.93
C ARG A 629 -15.79 16.79 22.62
N ALA A 630 -16.79 16.35 21.87
CA ALA A 630 -17.29 17.05 20.69
C ALA A 630 -18.56 17.82 21.06
N THR A 631 -18.48 19.14 21.07
CA THR A 631 -19.61 20.05 21.29
C THR A 631 -20.15 20.51 19.94
N VAL A 632 -21.38 20.10 19.62
CA VAL A 632 -22.07 20.43 18.38
C VAL A 632 -22.84 21.71 18.56
N LEU A 633 -22.55 22.74 17.77
CA LEU A 633 -23.11 24.10 17.92
C LEU A 633 -24.22 24.43 16.93
N THR A 634 -24.39 23.62 15.88
CA THR A 634 -25.45 23.75 14.88
C THR A 634 -26.52 22.68 15.06
N PRO A 635 -27.79 22.96 14.75
CA PRO A 635 -28.83 21.94 14.73
C PRO A 635 -28.57 20.90 13.63
N CYS A 636 -29.04 19.69 13.84
CA CYS A 636 -29.09 18.65 12.81
C CYS A 636 -30.53 18.15 12.62
N ALA A 637 -30.90 17.86 11.38
CA ALA A 637 -32.21 17.32 11.02
C ALA A 637 -32.41 15.90 11.58
N GLU A 638 -31.31 15.14 11.71
CA GLU A 638 -31.31 13.86 12.39
C GLU A 638 -29.94 13.59 13.02
N LEU A 639 -29.91 13.17 14.29
CA LEU A 639 -28.72 12.60 14.91
C LEU A 639 -28.74 11.08 14.79
N ILE A 640 -27.69 10.51 14.23
CA ILE A 640 -27.59 9.07 13.95
C ILE A 640 -26.39 8.50 14.71
N ARG A 641 -26.53 7.28 15.23
CA ARG A 641 -25.40 6.48 15.71
C ARG A 641 -25.46 5.07 15.17
N TYR A 642 -24.29 4.49 14.90
CA TYR A 642 -24.15 3.13 14.42
C TYR A 642 -22.75 2.60 14.71
N ARG A 643 -22.55 1.30 14.51
CA ARG A 643 -21.25 0.65 14.59
C ARG A 643 -20.82 0.17 13.22
N SER A 644 -19.54 0.28 12.94
CA SER A 644 -18.96 -0.14 11.67
C SER A 644 -17.61 -0.84 11.86
N PRO A 645 -17.15 -1.65 10.89
CA PRO A 645 -15.87 -2.33 11.00
C PRO A 645 -14.72 -1.35 11.30
N GLY A 646 -13.86 -1.76 12.24
CA GLY A 646 -12.71 -1.00 12.74
C GLY A 646 -11.37 -1.66 12.41
N TRP A 647 -11.32 -2.55 11.41
CA TRP A 647 -10.10 -3.24 11.01
C TRP A 647 -9.15 -2.29 10.27
N ARG A 648 -7.90 -2.28 10.70
CA ARG A 648 -6.80 -1.45 10.19
C ARG A 648 -5.64 -2.31 9.65
N SER A 649 -5.84 -3.61 9.63
CA SER A 649 -4.98 -4.61 8.98
C SER A 649 -5.83 -5.81 8.55
N GLN A 650 -5.45 -6.44 7.43
CA GLN A 650 -6.11 -7.65 6.92
C GLN A 650 -6.13 -8.81 7.94
N PHE A 651 -5.17 -8.86 8.87
CA PHE A 651 -5.10 -9.90 9.89
C PHE A 651 -6.12 -9.70 11.02
N GLU A 652 -6.56 -8.46 11.26
CA GLU A 652 -7.54 -8.18 12.31
C GLU A 652 -8.92 -8.72 11.98
N ILE A 653 -9.21 -9.00 10.71
CA ILE A 653 -10.51 -9.47 10.25
C ILE A 653 -10.79 -10.88 10.79
N THR A 654 -9.78 -11.74 10.80
CA THR A 654 -9.89 -13.08 11.38
C THR A 654 -9.53 -13.11 12.86
N ALA A 655 -8.56 -12.31 13.29
CA ALA A 655 -8.13 -12.29 14.69
C ALA A 655 -9.11 -11.56 15.63
N GLN A 656 -9.84 -10.56 15.11
CA GLN A 656 -10.77 -9.72 15.85
C GLN A 656 -12.00 -9.39 14.98
N PRO A 657 -12.81 -10.40 14.58
CA PRO A 657 -13.97 -10.19 13.71
C PRO A 657 -15.02 -9.23 14.31
N ASP A 658 -15.04 -9.06 15.63
CA ASP A 658 -15.95 -8.15 16.33
C ASP A 658 -15.36 -6.75 16.58
N LYS A 659 -14.21 -6.41 15.98
CA LYS A 659 -13.60 -5.08 16.08
C LYS A 659 -14.41 -4.05 15.29
N TYR A 660 -15.26 -3.31 16.00
CA TYR A 660 -16.11 -2.25 15.45
C TYR A 660 -15.82 -0.90 16.12
N PHE A 661 -15.91 0.18 15.36
CA PHE A 661 -15.91 1.55 15.87
C PHE A 661 -17.34 2.07 15.96
N ASP A 662 -17.60 2.82 17.02
CA ASP A 662 -18.81 3.63 17.15
C ASP A 662 -18.68 4.84 16.19
N THR A 663 -19.80 5.26 15.60
CA THR A 663 -19.86 6.42 14.73
C THR A 663 -21.09 7.25 15.09
N LEU A 664 -20.91 8.57 15.19
CA LEU A 664 -22.00 9.54 15.17
C LEU A 664 -22.07 10.17 13.78
N ALA A 665 -23.27 10.31 13.24
CA ALA A 665 -23.51 11.06 12.02
C ALA A 665 -24.50 12.19 12.29
N LEU A 666 -24.09 13.43 11.98
CA LEU A 666 -24.96 14.60 12.01
C LEU A 666 -25.58 14.74 10.62
N ARG A 667 -26.88 14.45 10.50
CA ARG A 667 -27.59 14.58 9.23
C ARG A 667 -28.17 15.98 9.08
N GLY A 668 -27.75 16.68 8.03
CA GLY A 668 -28.41 17.86 7.48
C GLY A 668 -29.37 17.48 6.36
N SER A 669 -30.34 18.35 6.07
CA SER A 669 -31.32 18.16 5.01
C SER A 669 -31.43 19.40 4.11
N GLY A 670 -31.79 19.17 2.85
CA GLY A 670 -31.90 20.22 1.83
C GLY A 670 -30.60 20.45 1.06
N PRO A 671 -30.54 21.47 0.21
CA PRO A 671 -29.46 21.66 -0.76
C PRO A 671 -28.16 22.19 -0.13
N ARG A 672 -28.19 22.60 1.14
CA ARG A 672 -27.05 23.12 1.88
C ARG A 672 -27.11 22.67 3.34
N SER A 673 -25.96 22.37 3.92
CA SER A 673 -25.83 22.07 5.35
C SER A 673 -24.54 22.66 5.89
N ARG A 674 -24.55 23.04 7.17
CA ARG A 674 -23.39 23.54 7.90
C ARG A 674 -23.34 22.86 9.26
N PHE A 675 -22.21 22.25 9.56
CA PHE A 675 -21.91 21.60 10.82
C PHE A 675 -20.79 22.39 11.49
N VAL A 676 -21.04 22.89 12.71
CA VAL A 676 -20.04 23.55 13.54
C VAL A 676 -19.82 22.70 14.78
N VAL A 677 -18.63 22.13 14.92
CA VAL A 677 -18.30 21.22 16.03
C VAL A 677 -16.97 21.62 16.65
N VAL A 678 -16.96 21.77 17.97
CA VAL A 678 -15.74 22.05 18.74
C VAL A 678 -15.32 20.76 19.43
N HIS A 679 -14.11 20.31 19.13
CA HIS A 679 -13.55 19.11 19.71
C HIS A 679 -12.46 19.48 20.70
N GLU A 680 -12.60 19.04 21.94
CA GLU A 680 -11.61 19.24 22.98
C GLU A 680 -11.02 17.91 23.39
N VAL A 681 -9.69 17.82 23.37
CA VAL A 681 -8.94 16.70 23.93
C VAL A 681 -8.51 17.05 25.35
N TYR A 682 -8.77 16.20 26.34
CA TYR A 682 -8.48 16.51 27.75
C TYR A 682 -8.11 15.25 28.55
N ARG A 683 -7.48 15.48 29.71
CA ARG A 683 -7.20 14.46 30.74
C ARG A 683 -7.92 14.88 32.03
N GLY A 684 -8.72 13.97 32.60
CA GLY A 684 -9.52 14.26 33.79
C GLY A 684 -10.75 15.11 33.48
N GLU A 685 -10.70 16.41 33.80
CA GLU A 685 -11.84 17.31 33.62
C GLU A 685 -11.67 18.19 32.37
N PRO A 686 -12.75 18.44 31.59
CA PRO A 686 -12.69 19.36 30.47
C PRO A 686 -12.25 20.77 30.90
N TYR A 687 -11.47 21.44 30.05
CA TYR A 687 -11.02 22.81 30.28
C TYR A 687 -12.06 23.83 29.78
N LEU A 688 -12.71 23.58 28.65
CA LEU A 688 -13.74 24.49 28.14
C LEU A 688 -14.99 24.46 29.05
N GLN A 689 -15.48 25.63 29.45
CA GLN A 689 -16.76 25.77 30.14
C GLN A 689 -17.88 26.17 29.19
N GLU A 690 -17.54 26.95 28.16
CA GLU A 690 -18.50 27.47 27.20
C GLU A 690 -17.92 27.40 25.78
N ALA A 691 -18.76 27.01 24.83
CA ALA A 691 -18.50 27.13 23.40
C ALA A 691 -19.78 27.65 22.74
N THR A 692 -19.69 28.77 22.03
CA THR A 692 -20.83 29.41 21.36
C THR A 692 -20.53 29.74 19.91
N TRP A 693 -21.59 29.77 19.09
CA TRP A 693 -21.53 30.10 17.67
C TRP A 693 -22.55 31.19 17.33
N THR A 694 -22.06 32.38 16.97
CA THR A 694 -22.88 33.51 16.49
C THR A 694 -22.35 34.04 15.16
N GLY A 695 -21.84 33.15 14.30
CA GLY A 695 -21.07 33.49 13.10
C GLY A 695 -19.55 33.53 13.33
N LEU A 696 -19.13 33.54 14.59
CA LEU A 696 -17.76 33.27 15.06
C LEU A 696 -17.85 32.24 16.20
N VAL A 697 -16.86 31.35 16.29
CA VAL A 697 -16.75 30.42 17.42
C VAL A 697 -16.01 31.12 18.55
N ARG A 698 -16.68 31.26 19.69
CA ARG A 698 -16.09 31.78 20.93
C ARG A 698 -15.99 30.65 21.94
N LEU A 699 -14.79 30.47 22.51
CA LEU A 699 -14.51 29.43 23.50
C LEU A 699 -14.03 30.07 24.80
N VAL A 700 -14.60 29.66 25.94
CA VAL A 700 -14.21 30.15 27.26
C VAL A 700 -13.70 28.99 28.11
N GLY A 701 -12.46 29.08 28.55
CA GLY A 701 -11.84 28.13 29.48
C GLY A 701 -12.27 28.35 30.92
N ARG A 702 -12.08 27.33 31.76
CA ARG A 702 -12.35 27.39 33.22
C ARG A 702 -11.53 28.42 34.00
N ASP A 703 -10.46 28.93 33.41
CA ASP A 703 -9.65 30.03 33.93
C ASP A 703 -10.13 31.41 33.43
N GLY A 704 -11.24 31.46 32.70
CA GLY A 704 -11.81 32.67 32.10
C GLY A 704 -11.12 33.13 30.82
N LYS A 705 -10.08 32.43 30.34
CA LYS A 705 -9.41 32.81 29.09
C LYS A 705 -10.28 32.47 27.88
N VAL A 706 -10.27 33.39 26.93
CA VAL A 706 -10.98 33.23 25.67
C VAL A 706 -10.01 32.68 24.63
N LEU A 707 -10.39 31.57 23.99
CA LEU A 707 -9.71 31.03 22.81
C LEU A 707 -10.58 31.33 21.59
N ASP A 708 -10.30 32.43 20.89
CA ASP A 708 -11.08 32.83 19.72
C ASP A 708 -10.53 32.18 18.45
N ALA A 709 -11.40 31.54 17.67
CA ALA A 709 -11.11 31.13 16.30
C ALA A 709 -11.59 32.23 15.34
N ARG A 710 -10.65 33.03 14.81
CA ARG A 710 -10.94 34.12 13.86
C ARG A 710 -10.34 33.75 12.49
N ALA A 711 -11.16 33.78 11.44
CA ALA A 711 -10.73 33.56 10.06
C ALA A 711 -9.90 34.74 9.58
#